data_AF-A0A1D6NHI7-F1
#
_entry.id   AF-A0A1D6NHI7-F1
#
_cell.length_a   1.000
_cell.length_b   1.000
_cell.length_c   1.000
_cell.angle_alpha   90.00
_cell.angle_beta   90.00
_cell.angle_gamma   90.00
#
_symmetry.space_group_name_H-M   'P 1'
#
loop_
_entity.id
_entity.type
_entity.pdbx_description
1 polymer ?
#
loop_
_entity_poly.entity_id
_entity_poly.type
_entity_poly.pdbx_seq_one_letter_code
_entity_poly.pdbx_strand_id
1 'polypeptide(L)'
;MLRLWRLRRVSSLFARLEKDRHFNYFWVRCAKLICVTLFAVHCSACFYYLLADRYPDPTDTWIGNSMPDFHQRGLWIRYVVSVYWSITTLTTVGYGDLHAENTREMIFNIFYMLFNLGLTAYLIGNMTNLVVHGTSRTRKYRDTIQAATSFALRNQLPSRLQDQMISHLSLKFRTDSEGLQQQETLDALPKAIRSGISQYLFFNLVQKVYLFEGVSNDLIFQLVSEMKAEYFPPREDVILQNEAPTDFYILVTGSAELIELRNGGEQMAGVAKAGDVVGEIGVLCYRPQLFTVRTKSLCQLLRMNRTAFLSLVQSNVADGTIIMNNLMQLLKQQKDNSVMVGVLKEIENMLARGRLDLPITLCFAVNKGDDLMLHQLLKRGLDPNESDNNGHTALHIAASKGDEQCVKLLLDYGADPNARDSEGKVPLWEALCEKHNAVIELLVESGAELSSGDTALYACIAVEENDAELLENVIRYGGNINNPTKDGTTPLHRAVCDGNVQMVELLLEHGADVDKQDSNGWSPRDLADQQGHDDIQALFKSRKAHRKHASNGRVAPMLIGRFNSEPSMPDMSHENARVRSEVVPQKLLRKRVSFQNSLFGVISSSHAHQDTGRLLSKGLAGTEGPNCRHDSLIRVTISCPEKGGNAAGKLVRLPRSMAELLELGAKKFGIKPGKVLTVGGAEIDEVELIRDGDHILLVSDEWVPDVEQIRP
;
A
#
# COMPACT_ATOMS: atom_id res chain seq x y z
N MET A 1 -50.35 35.34 15.41
CA MET A 1 -50.05 34.01 14.84
C MET A 1 -48.92 33.99 13.81
N LEU A 2 -48.93 34.78 12.73
CA LEU A 2 -47.90 34.70 11.65
C LEU A 2 -46.41 34.73 12.09
N ARG A 3 -46.07 35.32 13.25
CA ARG A 3 -44.72 35.27 13.83
C ARG A 3 -44.21 33.83 14.07
N LEU A 4 -45.10 32.85 14.25
CA LEU A 4 -44.77 31.43 14.44
C LEU A 4 -44.08 30.80 13.21
N TRP A 5 -44.19 31.39 12.02
CA TRP A 5 -43.43 30.96 10.82
C TRP A 5 -41.91 30.90 11.07
N ARG A 6 -41.40 31.73 11.99
CA ARG A 6 -39.98 31.75 12.40
C ARG A 6 -39.52 30.42 13.02
N LEU A 7 -40.43 29.59 13.55
CA LEU A 7 -40.11 28.26 14.11
C LEU A 7 -39.53 27.28 13.09
N ARG A 8 -39.68 27.52 11.78
CA ARG A 8 -38.97 26.76 10.73
C ARG A 8 -37.45 26.72 10.96
N ARG A 9 -36.86 27.77 11.55
CA ARG A 9 -35.44 27.81 11.92
C ARG A 9 -35.08 26.76 12.99
N VAL A 10 -35.94 26.57 14.00
CA VAL A 10 -35.75 25.57 15.06
C VAL A 10 -35.90 24.15 14.50
N SER A 11 -36.87 23.92 13.62
CA SER A 11 -37.01 22.64 12.91
C SER A 11 -35.76 22.32 12.06
N SER A 12 -35.25 23.31 11.32
CA SER A 12 -33.99 23.18 10.56
C SER A 12 -32.76 22.97 11.45
N LEU A 13 -32.75 23.46 12.70
CA LEU A 13 -31.66 23.24 13.65
C LEU A 13 -31.66 21.77 14.09
N PHE A 14 -32.80 21.23 14.54
CA PHE A 14 -32.91 19.81 14.89
C PHE A 14 -32.54 18.90 13.72
N ALA A 15 -32.97 19.20 12.50
CA ALA A 15 -32.61 18.43 11.30
C ALA A 15 -31.10 18.47 10.95
N ARG A 16 -30.35 19.48 11.44
CA ARG A 16 -28.88 19.54 11.34
C ARG A 16 -28.22 18.76 12.48
N LEU A 17 -28.68 18.97 13.72
CA LEU A 17 -28.18 18.26 14.91
C LEU A 17 -28.40 16.75 14.84
N GLU A 18 -29.49 16.27 14.22
CA GLU A 18 -29.74 14.85 13.97
C GLU A 18 -28.74 14.20 12.99
N LYS A 19 -28.06 15.01 12.16
CA LYS A 19 -27.05 14.55 11.18
C LYS A 19 -25.61 14.77 11.64
N ASP A 20 -25.40 15.56 12.69
CA ASP A 20 -24.06 15.88 13.19
C ASP A 20 -23.55 14.76 14.11
N ARG A 21 -22.45 14.13 13.70
CA ARG A 21 -21.81 13.00 14.41
C ARG A 21 -21.39 13.34 15.85
N HIS A 22 -21.23 14.62 16.20
CA HIS A 22 -20.80 15.03 17.53
C HIS A 22 -21.95 15.07 18.56
N PHE A 23 -23.20 14.94 18.11
CA PHE A 23 -24.38 14.89 18.98
C PHE A 23 -25.00 13.50 19.04
N ASN A 24 -25.44 13.08 20.23
CA ASN A 24 -26.14 11.81 20.38
C ASN A 24 -27.58 11.94 19.84
N TYR A 25 -27.83 11.27 18.71
CA TYR A 25 -29.13 11.19 18.03
C TYR A 25 -30.31 10.88 18.96
N PHE A 26 -30.14 10.01 19.97
CA PHE A 26 -31.18 9.70 20.95
C PHE A 26 -31.65 10.95 21.69
N TRP A 27 -30.71 11.70 22.27
CA TRP A 27 -31.02 12.87 23.07
C TRP A 27 -31.55 14.03 22.24
N VAL A 28 -31.02 14.24 21.02
CA VAL A 28 -31.54 15.26 20.09
C VAL A 28 -33.00 14.98 19.73
N ARG A 29 -33.35 13.72 19.43
CA ARG A 29 -34.73 13.34 19.07
C ARG A 29 -35.68 13.42 20.27
N CYS A 30 -35.25 13.01 21.46
CA CYS A 30 -36.02 13.19 22.71
C CYS A 30 -36.26 14.68 23.01
N ALA A 31 -35.22 15.52 22.94
CA ALA A 31 -35.34 16.96 23.18
C ALA A 31 -36.32 17.63 22.21
N LYS A 32 -36.26 17.28 20.92
CA LYS A 32 -37.21 17.74 19.90
C LYS A 32 -38.67 17.42 20.24
N LEU A 33 -38.94 16.18 20.69
CA LEU A 33 -40.28 15.73 21.06
C LEU A 33 -40.78 16.46 22.33
N ILE A 34 -39.93 16.65 23.33
CA ILE A 34 -40.23 17.44 24.54
C ILE A 34 -40.52 18.90 24.19
N CYS A 35 -39.75 19.52 23.29
CA CYS A 35 -40.02 20.89 22.84
C CYS A 35 -41.38 21.02 22.12
N VAL A 36 -41.76 20.02 21.32
CA VAL A 36 -43.07 20.00 20.63
C VAL A 36 -44.23 19.85 21.62
N THR A 37 -44.12 18.97 22.62
CA THR A 37 -45.18 18.79 23.62
C THR A 37 -45.33 20.01 24.53
N LEU A 38 -44.23 20.56 25.06
CA LEU A 38 -44.27 21.78 25.87
C LEU A 38 -44.86 22.97 25.09
N PHE A 39 -44.54 23.11 23.81
CA PHE A 39 -45.13 24.14 22.95
C PHE A 39 -46.64 23.92 22.75
N ALA A 40 -47.09 22.68 22.51
CA ALA A 40 -48.50 22.36 22.37
C ALA A 40 -49.31 22.68 23.63
N VAL A 41 -48.82 22.26 24.81
CA VAL A 41 -49.43 22.56 26.12
C VAL A 41 -49.51 24.06 26.35
N HIS A 42 -48.40 24.79 26.14
CA HIS A 42 -48.37 26.24 26.31
C HIS A 42 -49.40 26.95 25.41
N CYS A 43 -49.46 26.59 24.12
CA CYS A 43 -50.39 27.22 23.19
C CYS A 43 -51.85 26.96 23.56
N SER A 44 -52.22 25.71 23.83
CA SER A 44 -53.59 25.34 24.21
C SER A 44 -54.00 25.96 25.55
N ALA A 45 -53.15 25.95 26.57
CA ALA A 45 -53.38 26.67 27.83
C ALA A 45 -53.69 28.17 27.61
N CYS A 46 -52.94 28.85 26.73
CA CYS A 46 -53.20 30.25 26.41
C CYS A 46 -54.52 30.46 25.64
N PHE A 47 -54.90 29.52 24.75
CA PHE A 47 -56.19 29.56 24.06
C PHE A 47 -57.37 29.31 25.01
N TYR A 48 -57.23 28.37 25.94
CA TYR A 48 -58.24 28.09 26.98
C TYR A 48 -58.50 29.30 27.88
N TYR A 49 -57.43 29.97 28.34
CA TYR A 49 -57.57 31.21 29.09
C TYR A 49 -58.24 32.31 28.25
N LEU A 50 -57.78 32.51 27.01
CA LEU A 50 -58.33 33.51 26.10
C LEU A 50 -59.82 33.29 25.79
N LEU A 51 -60.27 32.04 25.77
CA LEU A 51 -61.67 31.72 25.47
C LEU A 51 -62.60 32.09 26.63
N ALA A 52 -62.19 31.79 27.87
CA ALA A 52 -62.90 32.18 29.08
C ALA A 52 -62.87 33.70 29.31
N ASP A 53 -61.71 34.34 29.20
CA ASP A 53 -61.51 35.80 29.39
C ASP A 53 -62.28 36.66 28.36
N ARG A 54 -62.74 36.06 27.26
CA ARG A 54 -63.50 36.71 26.17
C ARG A 54 -64.97 36.26 26.10
N TYR A 55 -65.44 35.45 27.04
CA TYR A 55 -66.83 35.05 27.14
C TYR A 55 -67.66 36.11 27.91
N PRO A 56 -68.93 36.37 27.57
CA PRO A 56 -69.69 37.46 28.19
C PRO A 56 -69.96 37.26 29.69
N ASP A 57 -70.26 36.02 30.10
CA ASP A 57 -70.63 35.67 31.47
C ASP A 57 -69.47 34.92 32.15
N PRO A 58 -68.66 35.57 33.00
CA PRO A 58 -67.40 35.00 33.47
C PRO A 58 -67.58 33.72 34.30
N THR A 59 -68.74 33.54 34.95
CA THR A 59 -69.09 32.36 35.73
C THR A 59 -69.39 31.11 34.90
N ASP A 60 -69.81 31.28 33.63
CA ASP A 60 -70.13 30.20 32.68
C ASP A 60 -68.90 29.81 31.85
N THR A 61 -67.79 29.54 32.56
CA THR A 61 -66.49 29.17 31.98
C THR A 61 -65.77 28.17 32.87
N TRP A 62 -64.92 27.32 32.27
CA TRP A 62 -64.13 26.30 32.99
C TRP A 62 -63.34 26.83 34.22
N ILE A 63 -62.84 28.07 34.15
CA ILE A 63 -62.09 28.72 35.23
C ILE A 63 -62.98 29.55 36.16
N GLY A 64 -64.09 30.10 35.65
CA GLY A 64 -65.01 30.92 36.44
C GLY A 64 -65.88 30.11 37.40
N ASN A 65 -66.30 28.91 37.01
CA ASN A 65 -67.04 28.00 37.88
C ASN A 65 -66.17 27.57 39.10
N SER A 66 -64.89 27.29 38.87
CA SER A 66 -63.94 26.91 39.93
C SER A 66 -63.34 28.10 40.70
N MET A 67 -63.19 29.27 40.06
CA MET A 67 -62.60 30.48 40.64
C MET A 67 -63.35 31.75 40.16
N PRO A 68 -64.45 32.18 40.82
CA PRO A 68 -65.25 33.33 40.36
C PRO A 68 -64.44 34.64 40.26
N ASP A 69 -63.46 34.87 41.15
CA ASP A 69 -62.59 36.05 41.12
C ASP A 69 -61.33 35.90 40.24
N PHE A 70 -61.30 35.00 39.24
CA PHE A 70 -60.07 34.73 38.48
C PHE A 70 -59.46 35.98 37.82
N HIS A 71 -60.30 36.94 37.39
CA HIS A 71 -59.86 38.23 36.84
C HIS A 71 -59.11 39.13 37.84
N GLN A 72 -59.17 38.85 39.15
CA GLN A 72 -58.43 39.57 40.20
C GLN A 72 -57.15 38.83 40.66
N ARG A 73 -57.02 37.53 40.34
CA ARG A 73 -55.85 36.71 40.72
C ARG A 73 -54.59 37.11 39.93
N GLY A 74 -53.41 36.91 40.52
CA GLY A 74 -52.14 37.14 39.84
C GLY A 74 -51.96 36.28 38.58
N LEU A 75 -51.28 36.80 37.56
CA LEU A 75 -51.12 36.15 36.25
C LEU A 75 -50.49 34.75 36.34
N TRP A 76 -49.56 34.54 37.28
CA TRP A 76 -48.96 33.24 37.55
C TRP A 76 -50.01 32.16 37.89
N ILE A 77 -50.98 32.49 38.75
CA ILE A 77 -52.03 31.55 39.17
C ILE A 77 -52.89 31.17 37.96
N ARG A 78 -53.36 32.16 37.19
CA ARG A 78 -54.18 31.91 35.99
C ARG A 78 -53.44 31.06 34.96
N TYR A 79 -52.16 31.35 34.73
CA TYR A 79 -51.33 30.60 33.79
C TYR A 79 -51.10 29.16 34.25
N VAL A 80 -50.75 28.94 35.53
CA VAL A 80 -50.55 27.60 36.10
C VAL A 80 -51.84 26.77 36.04
N VAL A 81 -52.99 27.35 36.38
CA VAL A 81 -54.30 26.68 36.29
C VAL A 81 -54.66 26.33 34.84
N SER A 82 -54.36 27.22 33.89
CA SER A 82 -54.59 26.96 32.45
C SER A 82 -53.66 25.89 31.87
N VAL A 83 -52.40 25.87 32.30
CA VAL A 83 -51.43 24.82 31.96
C VAL A 83 -51.81 23.49 32.59
N TYR A 84 -52.30 23.49 33.83
CA TYR A 84 -52.80 22.30 34.52
C TYR A 84 -53.99 21.67 33.78
N TRP A 85 -54.96 22.47 33.32
CA TRP A 85 -56.07 21.94 32.51
C TRP A 85 -55.60 21.39 31.15
N SER A 86 -54.74 22.15 30.47
CA SER A 86 -54.16 21.74 29.19
C SER A 86 -53.33 20.44 29.29
N ILE A 87 -52.48 20.29 30.30
CA ILE A 87 -51.64 19.08 30.44
C ILE A 87 -52.47 17.87 30.83
N THR A 88 -53.46 18.00 31.73
CA THR A 88 -54.30 16.87 32.18
C THR A 88 -55.20 16.34 31.06
N THR A 89 -55.59 17.20 30.12
CA THR A 89 -56.29 16.82 28.89
C THR A 89 -55.34 16.27 27.82
N LEU A 90 -54.09 16.78 27.71
CA LEU A 90 -53.07 16.22 26.80
C LEU A 90 -52.63 14.80 27.19
N THR A 91 -52.38 14.57 28.48
CA THR A 91 -51.96 13.27 29.00
C THR A 91 -53.14 12.31 29.20
N THR A 92 -54.35 12.70 28.79
CA THR A 92 -55.58 11.90 28.88
C THR A 92 -55.90 11.40 30.29
N VAL A 93 -55.53 12.19 31.31
CA VAL A 93 -55.79 11.87 32.74
C VAL A 93 -57.18 12.32 33.15
N GLY A 94 -57.59 13.54 32.77
CA GLY A 94 -58.96 14.04 32.90
C GLY A 94 -59.62 13.88 34.27
N TYR A 95 -59.12 14.57 35.30
CA TYR A 95 -59.66 14.47 36.68
C TYR A 95 -61.14 14.93 36.82
N GLY A 96 -61.64 15.74 35.88
CA GLY A 96 -63.03 16.25 35.89
C GLY A 96 -63.26 17.49 36.77
N ASP A 97 -62.24 17.90 37.53
CA ASP A 97 -62.21 19.12 38.34
C ASP A 97 -62.31 20.40 37.50
N LEU A 98 -61.77 20.37 36.28
CA LEU A 98 -61.88 21.43 35.28
C LEU A 98 -62.45 20.87 33.98
N HIS A 99 -63.60 21.40 33.55
CA HIS A 99 -64.29 21.00 32.33
C HIS A 99 -64.91 22.22 31.64
N ALA A 100 -65.23 22.08 30.36
CA ALA A 100 -65.88 23.13 29.59
C ALA A 100 -67.36 23.22 29.94
N GLU A 101 -67.81 24.41 30.31
CA GLU A 101 -69.23 24.71 30.57
C GLU A 101 -69.90 25.22 29.29
N ASN A 102 -69.32 26.25 28.67
CA ASN A 102 -69.91 26.88 27.49
C ASN A 102 -69.61 26.13 26.18
N THR A 103 -70.54 26.28 25.23
CA THR A 103 -70.50 25.61 23.92
C THR A 103 -69.22 25.90 23.11
N ARG A 104 -68.57 27.05 23.31
CA ARG A 104 -67.33 27.39 22.59
C ARG A 104 -66.14 26.59 23.13
N GLU A 105 -66.04 26.47 24.45
CA GLU A 105 -65.03 25.64 25.12
C GLU A 105 -65.23 24.16 24.80
N MET A 106 -66.48 23.67 24.74
CA MET A 106 -66.79 22.30 24.29
C MET A 106 -66.29 22.03 22.87
N ILE A 107 -66.52 22.95 21.92
CA ILE A 107 -66.03 22.82 20.54
C ILE A 107 -64.50 22.80 20.49
N PHE A 108 -63.82 23.71 21.22
CA PHE A 108 -62.36 23.72 21.28
C PHE A 108 -61.80 22.43 21.92
N ASN A 109 -62.45 21.91 22.97
CA ASN A 109 -62.11 20.63 23.59
C ASN A 109 -62.17 19.46 22.61
N ILE A 110 -63.20 19.39 21.75
CA ILE A 110 -63.31 18.33 20.74
C ILE A 110 -62.10 18.36 19.79
N PHE A 111 -61.73 19.54 19.28
CA PHE A 111 -60.56 19.68 18.42
C PHE A 111 -59.24 19.40 19.15
N TYR A 112 -59.09 19.84 20.39
CA TYR A 112 -57.89 19.62 21.18
C TYR A 112 -57.71 18.13 21.55
N MET A 113 -58.77 17.43 21.96
CA MET A 113 -58.73 15.99 22.20
C MET A 113 -58.35 15.20 20.94
N LEU A 114 -58.90 15.56 19.77
CA LEU A 114 -58.53 14.94 18.49
C LEU A 114 -57.04 15.18 18.16
N PHE A 115 -56.54 16.39 18.39
CA PHE A 115 -55.12 16.70 18.24
C PHE A 115 -54.25 15.91 19.24
N ASN A 116 -54.67 15.78 20.49
CA ASN A 116 -53.96 15.04 21.53
C ASN A 116 -53.86 13.56 21.20
N LEU A 117 -54.91 12.95 20.63
CA LEU A 117 -54.88 11.57 20.14
C LEU A 117 -53.81 11.39 19.04
N GLY A 118 -53.71 12.34 18.09
CA GLY A 118 -52.67 12.34 17.06
C GLY A 118 -51.27 12.55 17.63
N LEU A 119 -51.10 13.49 18.57
CA LEU A 119 -49.79 13.80 19.17
C LEU A 119 -49.28 12.66 20.06
N THR A 120 -50.15 12.05 20.87
CA THR A 120 -49.80 10.89 21.72
C THR A 120 -49.40 9.68 20.87
N ALA A 121 -50.14 9.36 19.81
CA ALA A 121 -49.75 8.32 18.85
C ALA A 121 -48.38 8.60 18.18
N TYR A 122 -48.13 9.87 17.79
CA TYR A 122 -46.84 10.29 17.25
C TYR A 122 -45.68 10.15 18.25
N LEU A 123 -45.90 10.52 19.52
CA LEU A 123 -44.90 10.37 20.59
C LEU A 123 -44.58 8.89 20.83
N ILE A 124 -45.60 8.04 20.96
CA ILE A 124 -45.46 6.59 21.15
C ILE A 124 -44.66 6.00 19.98
N GLY A 125 -45.06 6.25 18.73
CA GLY A 125 -44.36 5.71 17.56
C GLY A 125 -42.88 6.13 17.48
N ASN A 126 -42.55 7.36 17.86
CA ASN A 126 -41.16 7.81 17.92
C ASN A 126 -40.36 7.15 19.07
N MET A 127 -40.96 7.03 20.26
CA MET A 127 -40.33 6.35 21.39
C MET A 127 -40.12 4.86 21.12
N THR A 128 -41.11 4.16 20.56
CA THR A 128 -41.00 2.76 20.16
C THR A 128 -39.86 2.56 19.16
N ASN A 129 -39.77 3.39 18.11
CA ASN A 129 -38.68 3.31 17.14
C ASN A 129 -37.31 3.48 17.82
N LEU A 130 -37.20 4.45 18.74
CA LEU A 130 -35.95 4.75 19.44
C LEU A 130 -35.52 3.62 20.40
N VAL A 131 -36.48 2.99 21.10
CA VAL A 131 -36.24 1.81 21.96
C VAL A 131 -35.85 0.59 21.13
N VAL A 132 -36.49 0.38 19.98
CA VAL A 132 -36.14 -0.71 19.04
C VAL A 132 -34.71 -0.54 18.54
N HIS A 133 -34.30 0.66 18.13
CA HIS A 133 -32.92 0.93 17.74
C HIS A 133 -31.93 0.72 18.89
N GLY A 134 -32.21 1.25 20.09
CA GLY A 134 -31.33 1.11 21.25
C GLY A 134 -31.12 -0.33 21.71
N THR A 135 -32.14 -1.19 21.59
CA THR A 135 -32.07 -2.61 21.99
C THR A 135 -31.70 -3.57 20.86
N SER A 136 -31.67 -3.10 19.60
CA SER A 136 -31.47 -3.92 18.40
C SER A 136 -30.23 -4.81 18.43
N ARG A 137 -29.09 -4.30 18.96
CA ARG A 137 -27.82 -5.04 19.01
C ARG A 137 -27.90 -6.23 19.98
N THR A 138 -28.33 -5.99 21.22
CA THR A 138 -28.52 -7.02 22.25
C THR A 138 -29.59 -8.03 21.86
N ARG A 139 -30.64 -7.59 21.16
CA ARG A 139 -31.65 -8.49 20.58
C ARG A 139 -31.03 -9.41 19.52
N LYS A 140 -30.35 -8.86 18.50
CA LYS A 140 -29.67 -9.65 17.47
C LYS A 140 -28.73 -10.70 18.07
N TYR A 141 -27.95 -10.33 19.09
CA TYR A 141 -27.10 -11.28 19.82
C TYR A 141 -27.88 -12.44 20.47
N ARG A 142 -28.96 -12.13 21.19
CA ARG A 142 -29.81 -13.18 21.80
C ARG A 142 -30.45 -14.06 20.73
N ASP A 143 -30.93 -13.47 19.65
CA ASP A 143 -31.54 -14.18 18.52
C ASP A 143 -30.50 -15.12 17.85
N THR A 144 -29.25 -14.69 17.65
CA THR A 144 -28.17 -15.54 17.08
C THR A 144 -27.71 -16.65 18.02
N ILE A 145 -27.51 -16.36 19.31
CA ILE A 145 -27.18 -17.39 20.31
C ILE A 145 -28.31 -18.41 20.43
N GLN A 146 -29.57 -17.96 20.50
CA GLN A 146 -30.72 -18.88 20.57
C GLN A 146 -30.82 -19.76 19.32
N ALA A 147 -30.54 -19.22 18.13
CA ALA A 147 -30.49 -20.00 16.89
C ALA A 147 -29.36 -21.06 16.92
N ALA A 148 -28.16 -20.68 17.35
CA ALA A 148 -27.01 -21.58 17.49
C ALA A 148 -27.25 -22.69 18.51
N THR A 149 -27.78 -22.36 19.69
CA THR A 149 -28.15 -23.35 20.73
C THR A 149 -29.28 -24.27 20.23
N SER A 150 -30.28 -23.74 19.54
CA SER A 150 -31.37 -24.54 18.96
C SER A 150 -30.85 -25.52 17.89
N PHE A 151 -29.90 -25.08 17.06
CA PHE A 151 -29.21 -25.94 16.09
C PHE A 151 -28.40 -27.03 16.79
N ALA A 152 -27.64 -26.68 17.84
CA ALA A 152 -26.82 -27.63 18.59
C ALA A 152 -27.66 -28.72 19.29
N LEU A 153 -28.76 -28.33 19.94
CA LEU A 153 -29.70 -29.26 20.58
C LEU A 153 -30.42 -30.14 19.56
N ARG A 154 -30.89 -29.57 18.44
CA ARG A 154 -31.59 -30.32 17.38
C ARG A 154 -30.72 -31.40 16.75
N ASN A 155 -29.41 -31.17 16.63
CA ASN A 155 -28.43 -32.11 16.07
C ASN A 155 -27.67 -32.91 17.14
N GLN A 156 -28.05 -32.81 18.42
CA GLN A 156 -27.45 -33.54 19.54
C GLN A 156 -25.91 -33.38 19.64
N LEU A 157 -25.39 -32.17 19.37
CA LEU A 157 -23.96 -31.92 19.38
C LEU A 157 -23.36 -32.14 20.79
N PRO A 158 -22.15 -32.74 20.91
CA PRO A 158 -21.41 -32.83 22.17
C PRO A 158 -21.25 -31.47 22.87
N SER A 159 -21.36 -31.44 24.20
CA SER A 159 -21.29 -30.21 25.02
C SER A 159 -20.10 -29.32 24.68
N ARG A 160 -18.90 -29.91 24.52
CA ARG A 160 -17.68 -29.19 24.13
C ARG A 160 -17.85 -28.38 22.84
N LEU A 161 -18.51 -28.91 21.81
CA LEU A 161 -18.78 -28.19 20.57
C LEU A 161 -19.81 -27.08 20.78
N GLN A 162 -20.81 -27.29 21.64
CA GLN A 162 -21.78 -26.25 22.01
C GLN A 162 -21.07 -25.06 22.71
N ASP A 163 -20.19 -25.35 23.66
CA ASP A 163 -19.41 -24.35 24.39
C ASP A 163 -18.45 -23.59 23.46
N GLN A 164 -17.78 -24.29 22.52
CA GLN A 164 -16.95 -23.65 21.49
C GLN A 164 -17.80 -22.72 20.59
N MET A 165 -18.94 -23.18 20.06
CA MET A 165 -19.84 -22.34 19.25
C MET A 165 -20.34 -21.10 20.01
N ILE A 166 -20.80 -21.26 21.26
CA ILE A 166 -21.35 -20.17 22.06
C ILE A 166 -20.25 -19.18 22.47
N SER A 167 -19.06 -19.66 22.85
CA SER A 167 -17.93 -18.80 23.22
C SER A 167 -17.38 -18.00 22.03
N HIS A 168 -17.28 -18.60 20.85
CA HIS A 168 -16.91 -17.91 19.60
C HIS A 168 -17.92 -16.80 19.26
N LEU A 169 -19.22 -17.12 19.23
CA LEU A 169 -20.28 -16.14 18.95
C LEU A 169 -20.34 -15.03 20.00
N SER A 170 -20.08 -15.35 21.28
CA SER A 170 -20.03 -14.38 22.37
C SER A 170 -18.81 -13.47 22.29
N LEU A 171 -17.64 -13.99 21.89
CA LEU A 171 -16.46 -13.16 21.64
C LEU A 171 -16.70 -12.25 20.44
N LYS A 172 -17.19 -12.79 19.33
CA LYS A 172 -17.51 -12.00 18.12
C LYS A 172 -18.48 -10.87 18.42
N PHE A 173 -19.56 -11.15 19.17
CA PHE A 173 -20.45 -10.08 19.61
C PHE A 173 -19.76 -9.09 20.55
N ARG A 174 -18.86 -9.54 21.44
CA ARG A 174 -18.13 -8.64 22.33
C ARG A 174 -17.20 -7.70 21.55
N THR A 175 -16.41 -8.21 20.62
CA THR A 175 -15.57 -7.38 19.72
C THR A 175 -16.46 -6.42 18.95
N ASP A 176 -17.53 -6.89 18.30
CA ASP A 176 -18.48 -6.02 17.59
C ASP A 176 -19.07 -4.94 18.53
N SER A 177 -19.39 -5.30 19.78
CA SER A 177 -20.03 -4.42 20.78
C SER A 177 -19.15 -3.27 21.25
N GLU A 178 -17.85 -3.52 21.42
CA GLU A 178 -16.84 -2.55 21.85
C GLU A 178 -16.49 -1.53 20.74
N GLY A 179 -17.23 -1.54 19.62
CA GLY A 179 -17.08 -0.64 18.48
C GLY A 179 -16.34 -1.28 17.29
N LEU A 180 -15.91 -2.53 17.45
CA LEU A 180 -15.08 -3.28 16.52
C LEU A 180 -15.94 -4.03 15.47
N GLN A 181 -16.87 -3.35 14.78
CA GLN A 181 -17.43 -3.86 13.50
C GLN A 181 -16.36 -3.83 12.38
N GLN A 182 -15.13 -4.28 12.68
CA GLN A 182 -13.95 -4.09 11.84
C GLN A 182 -14.18 -4.66 10.46
N GLN A 183 -14.64 -5.90 10.31
CA GLN A 183 -14.74 -6.48 8.97
C GLN A 183 -15.79 -5.78 8.09
N GLU A 184 -17.03 -5.61 8.56
CA GLU A 184 -18.08 -4.93 7.77
C GLU A 184 -17.76 -3.46 7.47
N THR A 185 -17.13 -2.74 8.41
CA THR A 185 -16.79 -1.32 8.20
C THR A 185 -15.52 -1.13 7.38
N LEU A 186 -14.48 -1.96 7.57
CA LEU A 186 -13.26 -1.94 6.76
C LEU A 186 -13.53 -2.41 5.32
N ASP A 187 -14.44 -3.37 5.11
CA ASP A 187 -14.84 -3.79 3.76
C ASP A 187 -15.75 -2.75 3.05
N ALA A 188 -16.38 -1.84 3.81
CA ALA A 188 -17.03 -0.66 3.25
C ALA A 188 -16.04 0.50 2.94
N LEU A 189 -14.78 0.43 3.40
CA LEU A 189 -13.75 1.41 3.04
C LEU A 189 -13.09 1.07 1.68
N PRO A 190 -12.68 2.08 0.90
CA PRO A 190 -11.85 1.86 -0.28
C PRO A 190 -10.56 1.09 0.03
N LYS A 191 -10.13 0.19 -0.87
CA LYS A 191 -8.96 -0.69 -0.67
C LYS A 191 -7.72 0.05 -0.17
N ALA A 192 -7.42 1.22 -0.72
CA ALA A 192 -6.25 2.02 -0.31
C ALA A 192 -6.26 2.41 1.18
N ILE A 193 -7.42 2.78 1.73
CA ILE A 193 -7.54 3.14 3.16
C ILE A 193 -7.40 1.88 4.03
N ARG A 194 -8.03 0.77 3.61
CA ARG A 194 -7.91 -0.53 4.30
C ARG A 194 -6.45 -1.02 4.34
N SER A 195 -5.75 -0.98 3.19
CA SER A 195 -4.32 -1.29 3.10
C SER A 195 -3.47 -0.40 4.01
N GLY A 196 -3.72 0.91 4.05
CA GLY A 196 -2.99 1.83 4.93
C GLY A 196 -3.21 1.54 6.43
N ILE A 197 -4.43 1.14 6.82
CA ILE A 197 -4.74 0.70 8.18
C ILE A 197 -4.00 -0.62 8.50
N SER A 198 -4.08 -1.63 7.64
CA SER A 198 -3.37 -2.91 7.84
C SER A 198 -1.86 -2.71 7.93
N GLN A 199 -1.27 -1.86 7.08
CA GLN A 199 0.16 -1.53 7.12
C GLN A 199 0.53 -0.92 8.47
N TYR A 200 -0.20 0.10 8.92
CA TYR A 200 0.09 0.76 10.21
C TYR A 200 0.00 -0.20 11.41
N LEU A 201 -0.94 -1.14 11.39
CA LEU A 201 -1.17 -2.07 12.49
C LEU A 201 -0.19 -3.27 12.49
N PHE A 202 0.14 -3.82 11.33
CA PHE A 202 0.75 -5.16 11.23
C PHE A 202 2.11 -5.23 10.52
N PHE A 203 2.53 -4.20 9.77
CA PHE A 203 3.77 -4.26 8.98
C PHE A 203 5.01 -4.58 9.83
N ASN A 204 5.20 -3.88 10.94
CA ASN A 204 6.32 -4.07 11.87
C ASN A 204 6.32 -5.45 12.58
N LEU A 205 5.17 -6.14 12.60
CA LEU A 205 5.06 -7.50 13.13
C LEU A 205 5.43 -8.50 12.05
N VAL A 206 4.81 -8.41 10.87
CA VAL A 206 5.06 -9.33 9.74
C VAL A 206 6.51 -9.29 9.28
N GLN A 207 7.16 -8.12 9.29
CA GLN A 207 8.60 -7.99 8.96
C GLN A 207 9.54 -8.75 9.91
N LYS A 208 9.11 -9.04 11.15
CA LYS A 208 9.90 -9.74 12.18
C LYS A 208 9.58 -11.23 12.31
N VAL A 209 8.67 -11.72 11.46
CA VAL A 209 8.30 -13.13 11.41
C VAL A 209 9.41 -13.88 10.69
N TYR A 210 9.87 -15.00 11.26
CA TYR A 210 10.98 -15.81 10.74
C TYR A 210 10.87 -16.09 9.22
N LEU A 211 9.65 -16.32 8.73
CA LEU A 211 9.36 -16.67 7.35
C LEU A 211 9.68 -15.53 6.37
N PHE A 212 9.60 -14.28 6.82
CA PHE A 212 9.79 -13.07 6.02
C PHE A 212 11.08 -12.31 6.35
N GLU A 213 11.99 -12.88 7.13
CA GLU A 213 13.31 -12.32 7.33
C GLU A 213 14.07 -12.23 6.00
N GLY A 214 14.60 -11.05 5.67
CA GLY A 214 15.30 -10.78 4.41
C GLY A 214 14.41 -10.54 3.18
N VAL A 215 13.08 -10.64 3.30
CA VAL A 215 12.13 -10.39 2.20
C VAL A 215 11.97 -8.89 1.93
N SER A 216 11.72 -8.52 0.67
CA SER A 216 11.49 -7.12 0.28
C SER A 216 10.33 -6.46 1.03
N ASN A 217 10.50 -5.17 1.35
CA ASN A 217 9.44 -4.37 1.97
C ASN A 217 8.19 -4.25 1.07
N ASP A 218 8.37 -4.31 -0.25
CA ASP A 218 7.28 -4.23 -1.22
C ASP A 218 6.40 -5.48 -1.20
N LEU A 219 6.99 -6.69 -1.13
CA LEU A 219 6.21 -7.91 -0.93
C LEU A 219 5.52 -7.90 0.45
N ILE A 220 6.21 -7.50 1.53
CA ILE A 220 5.61 -7.41 2.87
C ILE A 220 4.41 -6.44 2.87
N PHE A 221 4.51 -5.30 2.18
CA PHE A 221 3.40 -4.35 2.02
C PHE A 221 2.19 -4.96 1.28
N GLN A 222 2.44 -5.74 0.21
CA GLN A 222 1.39 -6.46 -0.52
C GLN A 222 0.75 -7.56 0.32
N LEU A 223 1.56 -8.36 1.04
CA LEU A 223 1.10 -9.40 1.95
C LEU A 223 0.19 -8.83 3.05
N VAL A 224 0.65 -7.81 3.77
CA VAL A 224 -0.11 -7.15 4.85
C VAL A 224 -1.42 -6.52 4.35
N SER A 225 -1.49 -6.11 3.08
CA SER A 225 -2.70 -5.56 2.47
C SER A 225 -3.82 -6.58 2.20
N GLU A 226 -3.49 -7.86 2.01
CA GLU A 226 -4.45 -8.95 1.76
C GLU A 226 -4.76 -9.77 3.03
N MET A 227 -3.92 -9.67 4.06
CA MET A 227 -4.12 -10.32 5.36
C MET A 227 -5.36 -9.79 6.11
N LYS A 228 -6.05 -10.69 6.83
CA LYS A 228 -7.24 -10.37 7.63
C LYS A 228 -7.03 -10.70 9.11
N ALA A 229 -7.39 -9.78 10.00
CA ALA A 229 -7.33 -10.00 11.44
C ALA A 229 -8.59 -10.70 11.94
N GLU A 230 -8.42 -11.82 12.64
CA GLU A 230 -9.48 -12.63 13.24
C GLU A 230 -9.20 -12.82 14.74
N TYR A 231 -10.24 -12.95 15.56
CA TYR A 231 -10.14 -13.10 17.02
C TYR A 231 -10.73 -14.43 17.47
N PHE A 232 -9.98 -15.19 18.26
CA PHE A 232 -10.35 -16.53 18.71
C PHE A 232 -10.39 -16.60 20.25
N PRO A 233 -11.51 -17.03 20.89
CA PRO A 233 -11.53 -17.36 22.31
C PRO A 233 -10.51 -18.44 22.69
N PRO A 234 -10.19 -18.59 23.99
CA PRO A 234 -9.36 -19.70 24.48
C PRO A 234 -10.05 -21.06 24.33
N ARG A 235 -9.27 -22.11 24.11
CA ARG A 235 -9.68 -23.52 23.88
C ARG A 235 -10.47 -23.75 22.59
N GLU A 236 -10.31 -22.88 21.60
CA GLU A 236 -10.80 -23.09 20.24
C GLU A 236 -9.71 -23.76 19.40
N ASP A 237 -10.11 -24.73 18.58
CA ASP A 237 -9.23 -25.43 17.65
C ASP A 237 -9.25 -24.66 16.31
N VAL A 238 -8.17 -23.93 16.00
CA VAL A 238 -8.05 -22.99 14.86
C VAL A 238 -7.70 -23.70 13.55
N ILE A 239 -6.86 -24.72 13.65
CA ILE A 239 -6.46 -25.61 12.55
C ILE A 239 -6.60 -27.03 13.08
N LEU A 240 -7.17 -27.94 12.31
CA LEU A 240 -7.26 -29.36 12.67
C LEU A 240 -6.15 -30.19 12.00
N GLN A 241 -5.60 -31.16 12.73
CA GLN A 241 -4.66 -32.12 12.16
C GLN A 241 -5.30 -32.90 10.99
N ASN A 242 -4.55 -33.08 9.91
CA ASN A 242 -4.97 -33.66 8.63
C ASN A 242 -6.01 -32.85 7.83
N GLU A 243 -6.31 -31.61 8.23
CA GLU A 243 -7.12 -30.70 7.42
C GLU A 243 -6.37 -30.24 6.15
N ALA A 244 -7.10 -29.95 5.07
CA ALA A 244 -6.51 -29.41 3.85
C ALA A 244 -5.97 -27.97 4.07
N PRO A 245 -4.80 -27.61 3.53
CA PRO A 245 -4.16 -26.33 3.83
C PRO A 245 -4.76 -25.15 3.04
N THR A 246 -5.81 -24.55 3.58
CA THR A 246 -6.48 -23.37 2.98
C THR A 246 -5.77 -22.05 3.27
N ASP A 247 -5.32 -21.88 4.51
CA ASP A 247 -4.82 -20.63 5.07
C ASP A 247 -3.68 -20.93 6.08
N PHE A 248 -2.84 -19.92 6.34
CA PHE A 248 -1.95 -19.90 7.49
C PHE A 248 -2.21 -18.65 8.33
N TYR A 249 -1.75 -18.67 9.58
CA TYR A 249 -2.01 -17.60 10.55
C TYR A 249 -0.71 -17.14 11.20
N ILE A 250 -0.60 -15.83 11.44
CA ILE A 250 0.48 -15.23 12.24
C ILE A 250 -0.13 -14.77 13.57
N LEU A 251 0.47 -15.14 14.70
CA LEU A 251 -0.01 -14.73 16.02
C LEU A 251 0.36 -13.27 16.28
N VAL A 252 -0.63 -12.39 16.39
CA VAL A 252 -0.43 -10.97 16.74
C VAL A 252 -0.39 -10.80 18.26
N THR A 253 -1.34 -11.42 18.96
CA THR A 253 -1.39 -11.49 20.43
C THR A 253 -1.93 -12.82 20.92
N GLY A 254 -1.61 -13.20 22.15
CA GLY A 254 -2.02 -14.45 22.77
C GLY A 254 -0.99 -15.57 22.65
N SER A 255 -1.44 -16.80 22.82
CA SER A 255 -0.63 -18.03 22.66
C SER A 255 -1.51 -19.21 22.27
N ALA A 256 -0.96 -20.08 21.42
CA ALA A 256 -1.61 -21.31 20.97
C ALA A 256 -0.73 -22.53 21.25
N GLU A 257 -1.36 -23.67 21.46
CA GLU A 257 -0.72 -24.96 21.73
C GLU A 257 -0.80 -25.81 20.46
N LEU A 258 0.34 -26.38 20.06
CA LEU A 258 0.45 -27.30 18.94
C LEU A 258 0.27 -28.72 19.48
N ILE A 259 -0.77 -29.40 19.03
CA ILE A 259 -1.18 -30.72 19.53
C ILE A 259 -1.06 -31.74 18.40
N GLU A 260 -0.36 -32.84 18.67
CA GLU A 260 -0.29 -34.00 17.77
C GLU A 260 -1.16 -35.13 18.35
N LEU A 261 -2.06 -35.68 17.53
CA LEU A 261 -2.89 -36.82 17.91
C LEU A 261 -2.16 -38.13 17.57
N ARG A 262 -1.52 -38.75 18.58
CA ARG A 262 -0.84 -40.06 18.43
C ARG A 262 -1.63 -41.16 19.12
N ASN A 263 -1.95 -42.22 18.38
CA ASN A 263 -2.63 -43.43 18.88
C ASN A 263 -3.90 -43.15 19.72
N GLY A 264 -4.64 -42.09 19.39
CA GLY A 264 -5.85 -41.67 20.11
C GLY A 264 -5.63 -40.78 21.35
N GLY A 265 -4.37 -40.44 21.69
CA GLY A 265 -4.04 -39.46 22.73
C GLY A 265 -3.57 -38.12 22.15
N GLU A 266 -3.97 -37.02 22.77
CA GLU A 266 -3.41 -35.68 22.51
C GLU A 266 -2.02 -35.58 23.17
N GLN A 267 -0.97 -35.30 22.40
CA GLN A 267 0.36 -34.93 22.91
C GLN A 267 0.71 -33.49 22.52
N MET A 268 1.35 -32.77 23.43
CA MET A 268 1.85 -31.42 23.20
C MET A 268 3.13 -31.45 22.36
N ALA A 269 3.06 -30.97 21.12
CA ALA A 269 4.21 -30.83 20.22
C ALA A 269 4.95 -29.48 20.40
N GLY A 270 4.25 -28.43 20.86
CA GLY A 270 4.86 -27.10 21.06
C GLY A 270 3.87 -26.03 21.54
N VAL A 271 4.36 -24.81 21.71
CA VAL A 271 3.55 -23.62 22.05
C VAL A 271 3.99 -22.45 21.18
N ALA A 272 3.07 -21.93 20.37
CA ALA A 272 3.24 -20.72 19.57
C ALA A 272 2.86 -19.47 20.40
N LYS A 273 3.61 -18.39 20.21
CA LYS A 273 3.49 -17.09 20.87
C LYS A 273 3.30 -15.98 19.83
N ALA A 274 3.04 -14.75 20.29
CA ALA A 274 3.01 -13.58 19.42
C ALA A 274 4.32 -13.43 18.63
N GLY A 275 4.21 -13.28 17.30
CA GLY A 275 5.31 -13.31 16.34
C GLY A 275 5.47 -14.63 15.57
N ASP A 276 4.94 -15.74 16.09
CA ASP A 276 5.07 -17.05 15.45
C ASP A 276 4.02 -17.26 14.33
N VAL A 277 4.36 -18.09 13.35
CA VAL A 277 3.46 -18.56 12.29
C VAL A 277 2.95 -19.96 12.61
N VAL A 278 1.72 -20.26 12.17
CA VAL A 278 1.15 -21.60 12.21
C VAL A 278 0.40 -21.94 10.91
N GLY A 279 0.58 -23.16 10.42
CA GLY A 279 -0.09 -23.70 9.22
C GLY A 279 0.64 -23.46 7.90
N GLU A 280 1.78 -22.76 7.94
CA GLU A 280 2.61 -22.40 6.79
C GLU A 280 3.22 -23.60 6.07
N ILE A 281 3.60 -24.65 6.79
CA ILE A 281 4.11 -25.91 6.18
C ILE A 281 3.03 -26.51 5.27
N GLY A 282 1.77 -26.53 5.72
CA GLY A 282 0.67 -27.04 4.91
C GLY A 282 0.47 -26.19 3.64
N VAL A 283 0.46 -24.86 3.79
CA VAL A 283 0.27 -23.92 2.68
C VAL A 283 1.42 -23.99 1.67
N LEU A 284 2.66 -23.87 2.12
CA LEU A 284 3.85 -23.86 1.25
C LEU A 284 4.07 -25.23 0.58
N CYS A 285 3.82 -26.33 1.28
CA CYS A 285 4.12 -27.67 0.79
C CYS A 285 2.94 -28.44 0.19
N TYR A 286 1.74 -27.83 0.13
CA TYR A 286 0.47 -28.46 -0.25
C TYR A 286 0.24 -29.82 0.45
N ARG A 287 0.41 -29.84 1.78
CA ARG A 287 0.18 -31.05 2.59
C ARG A 287 -0.85 -30.83 3.69
N PRO A 288 -1.55 -31.89 4.13
CA PRO A 288 -2.45 -31.82 5.26
C PRO A 288 -1.75 -31.27 6.50
N GLN A 289 -2.49 -30.53 7.33
CA GLN A 289 -1.91 -29.85 8.49
C GLN A 289 -1.37 -30.84 9.53
N LEU A 290 -0.13 -30.64 9.97
CA LEU A 290 0.62 -31.61 10.78
C LEU A 290 0.15 -31.69 12.23
N PHE A 291 -0.39 -30.59 12.76
CA PHE A 291 -0.79 -30.43 14.16
C PHE A 291 -2.16 -29.75 14.23
N THR A 292 -2.92 -30.08 15.27
CA THR A 292 -4.06 -29.27 15.69
C THR A 292 -3.54 -28.05 16.43
N VAL A 293 -3.95 -26.85 16.02
CA VAL A 293 -3.58 -25.58 16.67
C VAL A 293 -4.72 -25.17 17.59
N ARG A 294 -4.52 -25.24 18.91
CA ARG A 294 -5.54 -24.88 19.92
C ARG A 294 -5.17 -23.60 20.65
N THR A 295 -6.06 -22.62 20.74
CA THR A 295 -5.78 -21.40 21.52
C THR A 295 -5.70 -21.69 23.02
N LYS A 296 -4.71 -21.12 23.71
CA LYS A 296 -4.57 -21.19 25.18
C LYS A 296 -5.22 -19.99 25.88
N SER A 297 -5.15 -18.83 25.22
CA SER A 297 -5.66 -17.54 25.66
C SER A 297 -6.51 -16.91 24.56
N LEU A 298 -7.08 -15.72 24.79
CA LEU A 298 -7.66 -14.91 23.73
C LEU A 298 -6.54 -14.57 22.72
N CYS A 299 -6.69 -15.01 21.47
CA CYS A 299 -5.70 -14.78 20.42
C CYS A 299 -6.24 -13.83 19.36
N GLN A 300 -5.40 -12.89 18.92
CA GLN A 300 -5.58 -12.17 17.66
C GLN A 300 -4.66 -12.81 16.62
N LEU A 301 -5.25 -13.36 15.57
CA LEU A 301 -4.55 -14.04 14.49
C LEU A 301 -4.68 -13.26 13.20
N LEU A 302 -3.59 -13.17 12.44
CA LEU A 302 -3.56 -12.54 11.13
C LEU A 302 -3.56 -13.64 10.06
N ARG A 303 -4.71 -13.87 9.46
CA ARG A 303 -4.98 -14.91 8.47
C ARG A 303 -4.48 -14.47 7.09
N MET A 304 -3.79 -15.38 6.42
CA MET A 304 -3.40 -15.25 5.01
C MET A 304 -3.88 -16.47 4.22
N ASN A 305 -4.55 -16.22 3.09
CA ASN A 305 -5.06 -17.28 2.24
C ASN A 305 -3.99 -17.84 1.29
N ARG A 306 -3.97 -19.16 1.09
CA ARG A 306 -3.07 -19.86 0.15
C ARG A 306 -3.02 -19.20 -1.23
N THR A 307 -4.17 -18.92 -1.83
CA THR A 307 -4.23 -18.48 -3.23
C THR A 307 -3.70 -17.06 -3.41
N ALA A 308 -4.10 -16.14 -2.51
CA ALA A 308 -3.57 -14.79 -2.46
C ALA A 308 -2.05 -14.81 -2.22
N PHE A 309 -1.60 -15.55 -1.20
CA PHE A 309 -0.18 -15.70 -0.87
C PHE A 309 0.65 -16.21 -2.05
N LEU A 310 0.26 -17.34 -2.65
CA LEU A 310 0.98 -17.91 -3.79
C LEU A 310 0.99 -16.97 -4.99
N SER A 311 -0.10 -16.23 -5.26
CA SER A 311 -0.12 -15.25 -6.36
C SER A 311 0.87 -14.09 -6.16
N LEU A 312 1.03 -13.60 -4.91
CA LEU A 312 1.98 -12.54 -4.57
C LEU A 312 3.44 -13.04 -4.58
N VAL A 313 3.67 -14.27 -4.15
CA VAL A 313 4.99 -14.92 -4.22
C VAL A 313 5.36 -15.25 -5.67
N GLN A 314 4.41 -15.65 -6.52
CA GLN A 314 4.63 -15.90 -7.94
C GLN A 314 4.96 -14.61 -8.72
N SER A 315 4.43 -13.45 -8.31
CA SER A 315 4.84 -12.17 -8.90
C SER A 315 6.21 -11.67 -8.41
N ASN A 316 6.74 -12.21 -7.31
CA ASN A 316 8.00 -11.79 -6.68
C ASN A 316 8.89 -13.03 -6.41
N VAL A 317 9.31 -13.70 -7.49
CA VAL A 317 10.01 -15.00 -7.45
C VAL A 317 11.25 -15.00 -6.53
N ALA A 318 12.06 -13.93 -6.58
CA ALA A 318 13.26 -13.81 -5.74
C ALA A 318 12.93 -13.90 -4.24
N ASP A 319 11.97 -13.10 -3.76
CA ASP A 319 11.48 -13.17 -2.38
C ASP A 319 10.87 -14.53 -2.03
N GLY A 320 10.20 -15.18 -3.00
CA GLY A 320 9.69 -16.55 -2.84
C GLY A 320 10.76 -17.58 -2.50
N THR A 321 11.96 -17.44 -3.08
CA THR A 321 13.09 -18.32 -2.74
C THR A 321 13.66 -18.04 -1.34
N ILE A 322 13.63 -16.78 -0.87
CA ILE A 322 14.02 -16.40 0.49
C ILE A 322 13.06 -17.04 1.50
N ILE A 323 11.75 -16.91 1.28
CA ILE A 323 10.68 -17.54 2.10
C ILE A 323 10.90 -19.05 2.23
N MET A 324 11.21 -19.73 1.11
CA MET A 324 11.47 -21.18 1.11
C MET A 324 12.79 -21.53 1.82
N ASN A 325 13.84 -20.72 1.68
CA ASN A 325 15.09 -20.89 2.43
C ASN A 325 14.87 -20.77 3.95
N ASN A 326 14.12 -19.75 4.39
CA ASN A 326 13.80 -19.53 5.80
C ASN A 326 13.06 -20.73 6.42
N LEU A 327 12.05 -21.28 5.71
CA LEU A 327 11.36 -22.51 6.11
C LEU A 327 12.32 -23.70 6.22
N MET A 328 13.16 -23.91 5.20
CA MET A 328 14.11 -25.02 5.15
C MET A 328 15.18 -24.93 6.25
N GLN A 329 15.62 -23.71 6.60
CA GLN A 329 16.56 -23.46 7.69
C GLN A 329 15.93 -23.78 9.05
N LEU A 330 14.69 -23.37 9.30
CA LEU A 330 13.95 -23.71 10.53
C LEU A 330 13.82 -25.24 10.69
N LEU A 331 13.42 -25.94 9.63
CA LEU A 331 13.26 -27.39 9.65
C LEU A 331 14.60 -28.14 9.83
N LYS A 332 15.70 -27.61 9.30
CA LYS A 332 17.06 -28.13 9.54
C LYS A 332 17.57 -27.90 10.97
N GLN A 333 17.05 -26.90 11.68
CA GLN A 333 17.34 -26.65 13.10
C GLN A 333 16.52 -27.56 14.03
N GLN A 334 15.29 -27.91 13.65
CA GLN A 334 14.35 -28.78 14.38
C GLN A 334 14.71 -30.28 14.34
N LYS A 335 16.00 -30.64 14.51
CA LYS A 335 16.49 -32.03 14.35
C LYS A 335 15.93 -33.03 15.36
N ASP A 336 15.53 -32.56 16.54
CA ASP A 336 15.06 -33.43 17.63
C ASP A 336 13.62 -33.93 17.42
N ASN A 337 12.85 -33.28 16.53
CA ASN A 337 11.44 -33.59 16.30
C ASN A 337 11.29 -34.59 15.15
N SER A 338 11.07 -35.87 15.48
CA SER A 338 10.95 -36.99 14.51
C SER A 338 10.00 -36.71 13.34
N VAL A 339 8.87 -36.04 13.60
CA VAL A 339 7.90 -35.62 12.56
C VAL A 339 8.52 -34.58 11.62
N MET A 340 9.20 -33.56 12.16
CA MET A 340 9.83 -32.50 11.36
C MET A 340 10.96 -33.03 10.49
N VAL A 341 11.73 -34.01 10.97
CA VAL A 341 12.78 -34.69 10.17
C VAL A 341 12.17 -35.46 9.00
N GLY A 342 11.05 -36.17 9.22
CA GLY A 342 10.29 -36.83 8.15
C GLY A 342 9.72 -35.82 7.14
N VAL A 343 9.12 -34.74 7.64
CA VAL A 343 8.57 -33.64 6.84
C VAL A 343 9.65 -33.00 5.98
N LEU A 344 10.81 -32.65 6.56
CA LEU A 344 11.97 -32.07 5.87
C LEU A 344 12.42 -32.96 4.70
N LYS A 345 12.67 -34.25 4.96
CA LYS A 345 13.06 -35.21 3.91
C LYS A 345 12.02 -35.30 2.80
N GLU A 346 10.74 -35.19 3.12
CA GLU A 346 9.66 -35.17 2.12
C GLU A 346 9.57 -33.82 1.37
N ILE A 347 9.82 -32.67 2.02
CA ILE A 347 9.97 -31.38 1.31
C ILE A 347 11.14 -31.48 0.34
N GLU A 348 12.30 -31.98 0.76
CA GLU A 348 13.46 -32.15 -0.11
C GLU A 348 13.15 -33.06 -1.30
N ASN A 349 12.41 -34.16 -1.09
CA ASN A 349 11.94 -35.01 -2.18
C ASN A 349 10.91 -34.32 -3.09
N MET A 350 10.06 -33.42 -2.58
CA MET A 350 9.08 -32.68 -3.40
C MET A 350 9.71 -31.51 -4.16
N LEU A 351 10.67 -30.81 -3.56
CA LEU A 351 11.56 -29.83 -4.18
C LEU A 351 12.32 -30.49 -5.32
N ALA A 352 13.03 -31.60 -5.05
CA ALA A 352 13.74 -32.37 -6.07
C ALA A 352 12.81 -32.84 -7.19
N ARG A 353 11.56 -33.20 -6.89
CA ARG A 353 10.55 -33.58 -7.89
C ARG A 353 9.83 -32.39 -8.55
N GLY A 354 10.10 -31.14 -8.16
CA GLY A 354 9.41 -29.94 -8.62
C GLY A 354 7.88 -30.01 -8.49
N ARG A 355 7.37 -30.58 -7.39
CA ARG A 355 5.92 -30.77 -7.13
C ARG A 355 5.31 -29.69 -6.24
N LEU A 356 5.99 -28.57 -6.09
CA LEU A 356 5.59 -27.46 -5.22
C LEU A 356 5.13 -26.28 -6.08
N ASP A 357 4.04 -25.63 -5.67
CA ASP A 357 3.42 -24.51 -6.38
C ASP A 357 4.21 -23.18 -6.24
N LEU A 358 5.32 -23.17 -5.47
CA LEU A 358 6.22 -22.02 -5.38
C LEU A 358 7.19 -22.00 -6.57
N PRO A 359 7.48 -20.80 -7.13
CA PRO A 359 8.54 -20.65 -8.10
C PRO A 359 9.89 -20.83 -7.39
N ILE A 360 10.68 -21.77 -7.88
CA ILE A 360 12.03 -22.03 -7.37
C ILE A 360 12.99 -21.81 -8.53
N THR A 361 13.93 -20.88 -8.34
CA THR A 361 14.92 -20.54 -9.37
C THR A 361 15.97 -21.65 -9.50
N LEU A 362 16.61 -21.73 -10.67
CA LEU A 362 17.76 -22.61 -10.88
C LEU A 362 18.91 -22.26 -9.90
N CYS A 363 19.12 -20.97 -9.65
CA CYS A 363 20.08 -20.44 -8.67
C CYS A 363 19.88 -21.02 -7.25
N PHE A 364 18.63 -21.28 -6.83
CA PHE A 364 18.34 -21.94 -5.54
C PHE A 364 18.81 -23.40 -5.52
N ALA A 365 18.59 -24.15 -6.60
CA ALA A 365 18.99 -25.56 -6.68
C ALA A 365 20.54 -25.71 -6.65
N VAL A 366 21.26 -24.85 -7.39
CA VAL A 366 22.73 -24.77 -7.34
C VAL A 366 23.22 -24.29 -5.97
N ASN A 367 22.56 -23.30 -5.36
CA ASN A 367 22.89 -22.87 -3.99
C ASN A 367 22.73 -23.98 -2.95
N LYS A 368 21.86 -24.98 -3.20
CA LYS A 368 21.73 -26.18 -2.36
C LYS A 368 22.75 -27.28 -2.68
N GLY A 369 23.27 -27.34 -3.92
CA GLY A 369 24.08 -28.48 -4.41
C GLY A 369 23.21 -29.73 -4.64
N ASP A 370 22.06 -29.54 -5.31
CA ASP A 370 21.07 -30.60 -5.57
C ASP A 370 20.91 -30.81 -7.07
N ASP A 371 21.88 -31.50 -7.69
CA ASP A 371 21.96 -31.79 -9.13
C ASP A 371 20.66 -32.43 -9.67
N LEU A 372 20.04 -33.29 -8.85
CA LEU A 372 18.83 -34.02 -9.21
C LEU A 372 17.61 -33.08 -9.28
N MET A 373 17.56 -32.07 -8.41
CA MET A 373 16.59 -30.98 -8.46
C MET A 373 16.85 -30.08 -9.66
N LEU A 374 18.10 -29.66 -9.87
CA LEU A 374 18.52 -28.80 -11.00
C LEU A 374 18.13 -29.43 -12.35
N HIS A 375 18.48 -30.70 -12.56
CA HIS A 375 18.15 -31.45 -13.77
C HIS A 375 16.64 -31.58 -14.00
N GLN A 376 15.83 -31.64 -12.93
CA GLN A 376 14.36 -31.71 -13.04
C GLN A 376 13.69 -30.36 -13.26
N LEU A 377 14.32 -29.25 -12.86
CA LEU A 377 13.89 -27.90 -13.21
C LEU A 377 14.20 -27.61 -14.69
N LEU A 378 15.43 -27.92 -15.13
CA LEU A 378 15.84 -27.80 -16.53
C LEU A 378 14.97 -28.65 -17.48
N LYS A 379 14.65 -29.90 -17.09
CA LYS A 379 13.69 -30.75 -17.84
C LYS A 379 12.26 -30.21 -17.93
N ARG A 380 11.86 -29.27 -17.07
CA ARG A 380 10.57 -28.58 -17.17
C ARG A 380 10.60 -27.38 -18.12
N GLY A 381 11.78 -27.00 -18.63
CA GLY A 381 11.95 -25.85 -19.50
C GLY A 381 12.09 -24.52 -18.78
N LEU A 382 12.63 -24.51 -17.55
CA LEU A 382 13.20 -23.27 -16.99
C LEU A 382 14.42 -22.88 -17.83
N ASP A 383 14.58 -21.59 -18.12
CA ASP A 383 15.70 -21.08 -18.93
C ASP A 383 16.99 -21.13 -18.08
N PRO A 384 18.05 -21.85 -18.52
CA PRO A 384 19.34 -21.90 -17.81
C PRO A 384 19.97 -20.53 -17.54
N ASN A 385 19.56 -19.51 -18.30
CA ASN A 385 20.09 -18.15 -18.28
C ASN A 385 19.28 -17.19 -17.39
N GLU A 386 18.28 -17.69 -16.65
CA GLU A 386 17.64 -16.92 -15.58
C GLU A 386 18.69 -16.44 -14.57
N SER A 387 18.68 -15.13 -14.30
CA SER A 387 19.56 -14.46 -13.36
C SER A 387 18.83 -14.00 -12.09
N ASP A 388 19.58 -13.91 -10.99
CA ASP A 388 19.10 -13.30 -9.76
C ASP A 388 19.05 -11.76 -9.84
N ASN A 389 18.66 -11.10 -8.74
CA ASN A 389 18.59 -9.63 -8.66
C ASN A 389 19.94 -8.92 -8.90
N ASN A 390 21.07 -9.62 -8.78
CA ASN A 390 22.41 -9.10 -9.01
C ASN A 390 22.94 -9.45 -10.42
N GLY A 391 22.16 -10.19 -11.22
CA GLY A 391 22.57 -10.66 -12.55
C GLY A 391 23.27 -12.02 -12.54
N HIS A 392 23.46 -12.67 -11.40
CA HIS A 392 24.10 -13.99 -11.38
C HIS A 392 23.15 -15.05 -11.96
N THR A 393 23.57 -15.69 -13.04
CA THR A 393 22.92 -16.92 -13.53
C THR A 393 23.28 -18.11 -12.64
N ALA A 394 22.51 -19.20 -12.77
CA ALA A 394 22.81 -20.45 -12.07
C ALA A 394 24.25 -20.96 -12.34
N LEU A 395 24.81 -20.64 -13.52
CA LEU A 395 26.17 -21.02 -13.91
C LEU A 395 27.25 -20.23 -13.16
N HIS A 396 27.03 -18.95 -12.82
CA HIS A 396 27.96 -18.18 -11.97
C HIS A 396 28.11 -18.84 -10.59
N ILE A 397 26.99 -19.22 -9.98
CA ILE A 397 26.95 -19.85 -8.65
C ILE A 397 27.58 -21.25 -8.69
N ALA A 398 27.35 -22.02 -9.75
CA ALA A 398 27.96 -23.34 -9.92
C ALA A 398 29.48 -23.24 -10.09
N ALA A 399 29.93 -22.21 -10.82
CA ALA A 399 31.33 -21.91 -11.06
C ALA A 399 32.07 -21.48 -9.78
N SER A 400 31.52 -20.52 -9.03
CA SER A 400 32.03 -20.08 -7.71
C SER A 400 32.13 -21.23 -6.69
N LYS A 401 31.30 -22.27 -6.80
CA LYS A 401 31.32 -23.43 -5.90
C LYS A 401 32.22 -24.58 -6.35
N GLY A 402 32.72 -24.56 -7.59
CA GLY A 402 33.48 -25.67 -8.16
C GLY A 402 32.65 -26.92 -8.45
N ASP A 403 31.32 -26.78 -8.61
CA ASP A 403 30.41 -27.91 -8.81
C ASP A 403 30.40 -28.35 -10.28
N GLU A 404 31.33 -29.24 -10.64
CA GLU A 404 31.45 -29.79 -12.00
C GLU A 404 30.16 -30.41 -12.54
N GLN A 405 29.33 -31.02 -11.69
CA GLN A 405 28.12 -31.72 -12.14
C GLN A 405 27.02 -30.71 -12.47
N CYS A 406 26.81 -29.72 -11.60
CA CYS A 406 25.94 -28.58 -11.90
C CYS A 406 26.39 -27.81 -13.15
N VAL A 407 27.70 -27.56 -13.32
CA VAL A 407 28.25 -26.86 -14.49
C VAL A 407 27.99 -27.63 -15.80
N LYS A 408 28.38 -28.92 -15.87
CA LYS A 408 28.12 -29.78 -17.04
C LYS A 408 26.64 -29.79 -17.40
N LEU A 409 25.79 -29.99 -16.41
CA LEU A 409 24.34 -30.06 -16.56
C LEU A 409 23.71 -28.75 -17.06
N LEU A 410 24.19 -27.59 -16.59
CA LEU A 410 23.70 -26.30 -17.08
C LEU A 410 24.09 -26.06 -18.54
N LEU A 411 25.33 -26.40 -18.90
CA LEU A 411 25.86 -26.27 -20.27
C LEU A 411 25.13 -27.22 -21.24
N ASP A 412 24.87 -28.47 -20.85
CA ASP A 412 24.10 -29.46 -21.61
C ASP A 412 22.69 -28.97 -21.99
N TYR A 413 22.07 -28.10 -21.16
CA TYR A 413 20.76 -27.51 -21.41
C TYR A 413 20.82 -26.12 -22.07
N GLY A 414 22.01 -25.62 -22.41
CA GLY A 414 22.19 -24.37 -23.14
C GLY A 414 22.35 -23.12 -22.27
N ALA A 415 22.94 -23.24 -21.07
CA ALA A 415 23.45 -22.08 -20.35
C ALA A 415 24.58 -21.40 -21.14
N ASP A 416 24.55 -20.07 -21.22
CA ASP A 416 25.57 -19.26 -21.84
C ASP A 416 26.80 -19.15 -20.90
N PRO A 417 27.96 -19.73 -21.27
CA PRO A 417 29.19 -19.62 -20.47
C PRO A 417 29.76 -18.20 -20.42
N ASN A 418 29.26 -17.29 -21.27
CA ASN A 418 29.66 -15.89 -21.36
C ASN A 418 28.60 -14.92 -20.80
N ALA A 419 27.54 -15.43 -20.16
CA ALA A 419 26.56 -14.61 -19.46
C ALA A 419 27.24 -13.64 -18.48
N ARG A 420 26.74 -12.40 -18.39
CA ARG A 420 27.32 -11.35 -17.55
C ARG A 420 26.41 -10.94 -16.41
N ASP A 421 26.98 -10.81 -15.21
CA ASP A 421 26.28 -10.23 -14.07
C ASP A 421 26.17 -8.68 -14.16
N SER A 422 25.62 -8.04 -13.12
CA SER A 422 25.47 -6.58 -13.08
C SER A 422 26.79 -5.80 -12.93
N GLU A 423 27.86 -6.42 -12.44
CA GLU A 423 29.19 -5.81 -12.34
C GLU A 423 29.97 -5.93 -13.66
N GLY A 424 29.63 -6.95 -14.45
CA GLY A 424 30.23 -7.32 -15.72
C GLY A 424 31.12 -8.56 -15.64
N LYS A 425 31.05 -9.34 -14.55
CA LYS A 425 31.71 -10.62 -14.33
C LYS A 425 31.12 -11.72 -15.21
N VAL A 426 31.81 -12.85 -15.36
CA VAL A 426 31.37 -14.04 -16.11
C VAL A 426 31.62 -15.30 -15.28
N PRO A 427 30.94 -16.45 -15.51
CA PRO A 427 31.16 -17.67 -14.74
C PRO A 427 32.61 -18.15 -14.69
N LEU A 428 33.37 -17.97 -15.77
CA LEU A 428 34.80 -18.31 -15.82
C LEU A 428 35.64 -17.49 -14.82
N TRP A 429 35.27 -16.24 -14.54
CA TRP A 429 35.94 -15.41 -13.54
C TRP A 429 35.69 -15.92 -12.12
N GLU A 430 34.45 -16.30 -11.80
CA GLU A 430 34.10 -16.88 -10.49
C GLU A 430 34.89 -18.17 -10.21
N ALA A 431 35.01 -19.07 -11.20
CA ALA A 431 35.81 -20.29 -11.05
C ALA A 431 37.33 -20.01 -10.95
N LEU A 432 37.82 -18.90 -11.53
CA LEU A 432 39.22 -18.47 -11.46
C LEU A 432 39.57 -17.95 -10.07
N CYS A 433 38.75 -17.07 -9.48
CA CYS A 433 38.95 -16.55 -8.13
C CYS A 433 39.06 -17.66 -7.08
N GLU A 434 38.15 -18.63 -7.13
CA GLU A 434 38.08 -19.76 -6.19
C GLU A 434 38.99 -20.94 -6.58
N LYS A 435 39.84 -20.76 -7.61
CA LYS A 435 40.87 -21.71 -8.11
C LYS A 435 40.32 -23.11 -8.47
N HIS A 436 39.12 -23.16 -9.03
CA HIS A 436 38.41 -24.40 -9.38
C HIS A 436 38.81 -24.95 -10.76
N ASN A 437 40.06 -25.42 -10.89
CA ASN A 437 40.69 -25.88 -12.14
C ASN A 437 39.81 -26.78 -13.04
N ALA A 438 39.13 -27.80 -12.48
CA ALA A 438 38.29 -28.69 -13.27
C ALA A 438 37.07 -27.98 -13.90
N VAL A 439 36.50 -26.99 -13.21
CA VAL A 439 35.42 -26.17 -13.74
C VAL A 439 35.94 -25.14 -14.75
N ILE A 440 37.12 -24.58 -14.54
CA ILE A 440 37.80 -23.69 -15.50
C ILE A 440 37.99 -24.42 -16.84
N GLU A 441 38.51 -25.65 -16.82
CA GLU A 441 38.69 -26.46 -18.03
C GLU A 441 37.34 -26.73 -18.73
N LEU A 442 36.31 -27.16 -18.00
CA LEU A 442 34.97 -27.44 -18.56
C LEU A 442 34.28 -26.21 -19.18
N LEU A 443 34.41 -25.04 -18.54
CA LEU A 443 33.88 -23.79 -19.07
C LEU A 443 34.60 -23.39 -20.36
N VAL A 444 35.93 -23.49 -20.40
CA VAL A 444 36.74 -23.15 -21.59
C VAL A 444 36.48 -24.14 -22.74
N GLU A 445 36.37 -25.44 -22.47
CA GLU A 445 35.96 -26.44 -23.47
C GLU A 445 34.58 -26.14 -24.07
N SER A 446 33.70 -25.51 -23.27
CA SER A 446 32.35 -25.12 -23.69
C SER A 446 32.27 -23.72 -24.33
N GLY A 447 33.41 -23.06 -24.55
CA GLY A 447 33.47 -21.75 -25.22
C GLY A 447 33.34 -20.53 -24.29
N ALA A 448 33.66 -20.68 -23.00
CA ALA A 448 33.81 -19.53 -22.11
C ALA A 448 35.06 -18.71 -22.50
N GLU A 449 34.87 -17.41 -22.73
CA GLU A 449 35.95 -16.45 -22.92
C GLU A 449 35.97 -15.43 -21.78
N LEU A 450 37.12 -15.26 -21.13
CA LEU A 450 37.30 -14.20 -20.13
C LEU A 450 37.14 -12.80 -20.77
N SER A 451 37.39 -12.71 -22.08
CA SER A 451 37.22 -11.50 -22.92
C SER A 451 35.81 -10.94 -22.92
N SER A 452 34.79 -11.80 -22.72
CA SER A 452 33.38 -11.44 -22.63
C SER A 452 33.06 -10.55 -21.42
N GLY A 453 33.90 -10.62 -20.38
CA GLY A 453 33.77 -9.90 -19.12
C GLY A 453 34.48 -8.55 -19.05
N ASP A 454 34.62 -7.99 -17.85
CA ASP A 454 35.44 -6.79 -17.60
C ASP A 454 36.90 -7.20 -17.28
N THR A 455 37.65 -7.56 -18.32
CA THR A 455 39.06 -8.00 -18.19
C THR A 455 39.98 -6.99 -17.52
N ALA A 456 39.65 -5.69 -17.57
CA ALA A 456 40.40 -4.65 -16.86
C ALA A 456 40.13 -4.71 -15.35
N LEU A 457 38.87 -4.89 -14.94
CA LEU A 457 38.50 -5.08 -13.55
C LEU A 457 39.15 -6.35 -12.96
N TYR A 458 39.12 -7.47 -13.69
CA TYR A 458 39.72 -8.74 -13.26
C TYR A 458 41.21 -8.62 -12.95
N ALA A 459 41.97 -8.03 -13.89
CA ALA A 459 43.39 -7.83 -13.71
C ALA A 459 43.72 -6.82 -12.60
N CYS A 460 42.84 -5.85 -12.31
CA CYS A 460 42.97 -4.99 -11.13
C CYS A 460 42.71 -5.76 -9.83
N ILE A 461 41.65 -6.59 -9.75
CA ILE A 461 41.35 -7.39 -8.54
C ILE A 461 42.51 -8.31 -8.19
N ALA A 462 43.08 -9.03 -9.16
CA ALA A 462 44.24 -9.89 -8.93
C ALA A 462 45.47 -9.14 -8.38
N VAL A 463 45.64 -7.87 -8.79
CA VAL A 463 46.69 -6.98 -8.26
C VAL A 463 46.39 -6.52 -6.83
N GLU A 464 45.15 -6.17 -6.54
CA GLU A 464 44.70 -5.73 -5.20
C GLU A 464 44.81 -6.85 -4.16
N GLU A 465 44.52 -8.09 -4.55
CA GLU A 465 44.67 -9.29 -3.70
C GLU A 465 46.11 -9.80 -3.64
N ASN A 466 47.02 -9.24 -4.45
CA ASN A 466 48.40 -9.69 -4.62
C ASN A 466 48.52 -11.17 -5.03
N ASP A 467 47.58 -11.67 -5.85
CA ASP A 467 47.59 -13.04 -6.36
C ASP A 467 48.18 -13.10 -7.78
N ALA A 468 49.48 -13.41 -7.83
CA ALA A 468 50.22 -13.58 -9.07
C ALA A 468 49.69 -14.74 -9.94
N GLU A 469 49.19 -15.83 -9.32
CA GLU A 469 48.64 -16.98 -10.05
C GLU A 469 47.31 -16.59 -10.73
N LEU A 470 46.46 -15.83 -10.03
CA LEU A 470 45.22 -15.30 -10.59
C LEU A 470 45.51 -14.34 -11.75
N LEU A 471 46.51 -13.46 -11.62
CA LEU A 471 46.91 -12.57 -12.71
C LEU A 471 47.47 -13.33 -13.92
N GLU A 472 48.34 -14.33 -13.72
CA GLU A 472 48.83 -15.19 -14.80
C GLU A 472 47.69 -15.91 -15.51
N ASN A 473 46.70 -16.43 -14.76
CA ASN A 473 45.53 -17.07 -15.35
C ASN A 473 44.65 -16.08 -16.13
N VAL A 474 44.43 -14.85 -15.63
CA VAL A 474 43.72 -13.79 -16.37
C VAL A 474 44.39 -13.54 -17.72
N ILE A 475 45.72 -13.45 -17.75
CA ILE A 475 46.49 -13.25 -18.99
C ILE A 475 46.37 -14.47 -19.91
N ARG A 476 46.51 -15.68 -19.36
CA ARG A 476 46.41 -16.96 -20.09
C ARG A 476 45.06 -17.15 -20.78
N TYR A 477 43.97 -16.73 -20.16
CA TYR A 477 42.60 -16.82 -20.71
C TYR A 477 42.17 -15.56 -21.49
N GLY A 478 43.11 -14.73 -21.93
CA GLY A 478 42.87 -13.64 -22.89
C GLY A 478 42.61 -12.26 -22.30
N GLY A 479 42.86 -12.07 -21.00
CA GLY A 479 42.77 -10.78 -20.33
C GLY A 479 43.83 -9.78 -20.80
N ASN A 480 43.40 -8.60 -21.27
CA ASN A 480 44.31 -7.56 -21.73
C ASN A 480 44.64 -6.56 -20.61
N ILE A 481 45.86 -6.67 -20.08
CA ILE A 481 46.44 -5.83 -19.01
C ILE A 481 46.42 -4.33 -19.34
N ASN A 482 46.39 -3.96 -20.62
CA ASN A 482 46.41 -2.56 -21.07
C ASN A 482 45.02 -1.94 -21.25
N ASN A 483 43.95 -2.71 -21.03
CA ASN A 483 42.59 -2.16 -20.96
C ASN A 483 42.42 -1.40 -19.64
N PRO A 484 41.92 -0.15 -19.66
CA PRO A 484 41.58 0.58 -18.46
C PRO A 484 40.19 0.16 -17.92
N THR A 485 40.01 0.28 -16.61
CA THR A 485 38.71 0.15 -15.94
C THR A 485 37.75 1.30 -16.32
N LYS A 486 36.52 1.26 -15.79
CA LYS A 486 35.52 2.33 -15.92
C LYS A 486 36.01 3.72 -15.45
N ASP A 487 37.03 3.76 -14.58
CA ASP A 487 37.65 4.96 -14.04
C ASP A 487 38.99 5.31 -14.73
N GLY A 488 39.36 4.62 -15.80
CA GLY A 488 40.57 4.89 -16.58
C GLY A 488 41.84 4.24 -16.03
N THR A 489 41.81 3.70 -14.80
CA THR A 489 42.96 3.05 -14.18
C THR A 489 43.30 1.73 -14.88
N THR A 490 44.59 1.41 -14.99
CA THR A 490 45.06 0.07 -15.42
C THR A 490 45.59 -0.71 -14.22
N PRO A 491 45.71 -2.05 -14.30
CA PRO A 491 46.32 -2.87 -13.26
C PRO A 491 47.71 -2.36 -12.81
N LEU A 492 48.48 -1.79 -13.75
CA LEU A 492 49.79 -1.20 -13.44
C LEU A 492 49.69 0.09 -12.60
N HIS A 493 48.63 0.91 -12.75
CA HIS A 493 48.40 2.03 -11.82
C HIS A 493 48.16 1.51 -10.40
N ARG A 494 47.38 0.43 -10.25
CA ARG A 494 47.05 -0.15 -8.95
C ARG A 494 48.29 -0.76 -8.28
N ALA A 495 49.06 -1.55 -9.02
CA ALA A 495 50.31 -2.15 -8.52
C ALA A 495 51.34 -1.09 -8.08
N VAL A 496 51.41 0.05 -8.77
CA VAL A 496 52.25 1.19 -8.35
C VAL A 496 51.70 1.87 -7.10
N CYS A 497 50.41 2.18 -7.04
CA CYS A 497 49.77 2.80 -5.87
C CYS A 497 49.88 1.96 -4.60
N ASP A 498 49.88 0.64 -4.75
CA ASP A 498 50.00 -0.31 -3.64
C ASP A 498 51.50 -0.62 -3.31
N GLY A 499 52.44 0.00 -4.03
CA GLY A 499 53.89 -0.15 -3.83
C GLY A 499 54.44 -1.53 -4.17
N ASN A 500 53.69 -2.35 -4.90
CA ASN A 500 53.94 -3.77 -5.07
C ASN A 500 54.94 -4.05 -6.21
N VAL A 501 56.23 -4.04 -5.88
CA VAL A 501 57.35 -4.24 -6.81
C VAL A 501 57.23 -5.55 -7.61
N GLN A 502 56.83 -6.65 -6.96
CA GLN A 502 56.71 -7.96 -7.61
C GLN A 502 55.59 -7.98 -8.66
N MET A 503 54.44 -7.41 -8.32
CA MET A 503 53.31 -7.34 -9.24
C MET A 503 53.56 -6.34 -10.38
N VAL A 504 54.28 -5.24 -10.11
CA VAL A 504 54.79 -4.34 -11.16
C VAL A 504 55.73 -5.09 -12.11
N GLU A 505 56.67 -5.90 -11.61
CA GLU A 505 57.58 -6.70 -12.44
C GLU A 505 56.81 -7.68 -13.33
N LEU A 506 55.87 -8.44 -12.76
CA LEU A 506 55.03 -9.40 -13.48
C LEU A 506 54.14 -8.76 -14.56
N LEU A 507 53.52 -7.61 -14.25
CA LEU A 507 52.73 -6.83 -15.22
C LEU A 507 53.61 -6.28 -16.35
N LEU A 508 54.82 -5.81 -16.02
CA LEU A 508 55.80 -5.38 -17.01
C LEU A 508 56.21 -6.56 -17.91
N GLU A 509 56.54 -7.73 -17.35
CA GLU A 509 56.88 -8.95 -18.08
C GLU A 509 55.88 -9.23 -19.20
N HIS A 510 54.59 -9.14 -18.89
CA HIS A 510 53.49 -9.36 -19.83
C HIS A 510 53.09 -8.14 -20.69
N GLY A 511 53.89 -7.07 -20.67
CA GLY A 511 53.80 -5.97 -21.62
C GLY A 511 52.87 -4.82 -21.22
N ALA A 512 52.66 -4.58 -19.93
CA ALA A 512 51.95 -3.40 -19.44
C ALA A 512 52.61 -2.07 -19.88
N ASP A 513 51.79 -1.11 -20.29
CA ASP A 513 52.19 0.21 -20.77
C ASP A 513 52.40 1.20 -19.61
N VAL A 514 53.66 1.57 -19.39
CA VAL A 514 54.12 2.48 -18.31
C VAL A 514 53.75 3.94 -18.54
N ASP A 515 53.45 4.34 -19.78
CA ASP A 515 53.14 5.73 -20.16
C ASP A 515 51.62 5.90 -20.45
N LYS A 516 50.80 4.86 -20.21
CA LYS A 516 49.33 4.89 -20.36
C LYS A 516 48.69 5.74 -19.25
N GLN A 517 47.93 6.77 -19.61
CA GLN A 517 47.31 7.67 -18.63
C GLN A 517 45.93 7.20 -18.13
N ASP A 518 45.64 7.44 -16.85
CA ASP A 518 44.31 7.31 -16.23
C ASP A 518 43.35 8.45 -16.59
N SER A 519 42.15 8.47 -15.98
CA SER A 519 41.17 9.56 -16.17
C SER A 519 41.63 10.93 -15.64
N ASN A 520 42.61 10.96 -14.74
CA ASN A 520 43.18 12.17 -14.16
C ASN A 520 44.40 12.68 -14.98
N GLY A 521 44.89 11.89 -15.94
CA GLY A 521 46.05 12.21 -16.77
C GLY A 521 47.39 11.75 -16.21
N TRP A 522 47.40 11.00 -15.11
CA TRP A 522 48.62 10.42 -14.53
C TRP A 522 48.95 9.10 -15.25
N SER A 523 50.21 8.86 -15.56
CA SER A 523 50.68 7.51 -15.92
C SER A 523 51.16 6.75 -14.67
N PRO A 524 51.27 5.40 -14.70
CA PRO A 524 51.87 4.62 -13.61
C PRO A 524 53.28 5.09 -13.27
N ARG A 525 54.01 5.59 -14.27
CA ARG A 525 55.33 6.16 -14.08
C ARG A 525 55.29 7.50 -13.32
N ASP A 526 54.36 8.40 -13.66
CA ASP A 526 54.22 9.66 -12.93
C ASP A 526 53.78 9.41 -11.48
N LEU A 527 52.95 8.39 -11.23
CA LEU A 527 52.58 7.94 -9.89
C LEU A 527 53.79 7.43 -9.10
N ALA A 528 54.65 6.60 -9.70
CA ALA A 528 55.87 6.09 -9.05
C ALA A 528 56.89 7.22 -8.74
N ASP A 529 56.97 8.23 -9.61
CA ASP A 529 57.78 9.44 -9.39
C ASP A 529 57.16 10.33 -8.29
N GLN A 530 55.83 10.42 -8.17
CA GLN A 530 55.12 11.18 -7.14
C GLN A 530 55.16 10.51 -5.75
N GLN A 531 55.02 9.19 -5.69
CA GLN A 531 54.95 8.40 -4.46
C GLN A 531 56.35 8.02 -3.90
N GLY A 532 57.42 8.23 -4.69
CA GLY A 532 58.80 7.97 -4.25
C GLY A 532 59.18 6.49 -4.25
N HIS A 533 58.55 5.67 -5.09
CA HIS A 533 58.86 4.24 -5.19
C HIS A 533 60.12 3.99 -6.05
N ASP A 534 61.30 4.24 -5.47
CA ASP A 534 62.60 4.17 -6.16
C ASP A 534 62.85 2.82 -6.86
N ASP A 535 62.45 1.69 -6.27
CA ASP A 535 62.59 0.35 -6.86
C ASP A 535 61.72 0.17 -8.12
N ILE A 536 60.46 0.62 -8.06
CA ILE A 536 59.54 0.63 -9.20
C ILE A 536 60.06 1.55 -10.31
N GLN A 537 60.60 2.72 -9.95
CA GLN A 537 61.24 3.60 -10.92
C GLN A 537 62.48 2.95 -11.56
N ALA A 538 63.24 2.13 -10.83
CA ALA A 538 64.36 1.39 -11.38
C ALA A 538 63.91 0.34 -12.41
N LEU A 539 62.82 -0.39 -12.14
CA LEU A 539 62.19 -1.31 -13.10
C LEU A 539 61.69 -0.59 -14.37
N PHE A 540 61.06 0.58 -14.24
CA PHE A 540 60.64 1.39 -15.39
C PHE A 540 61.84 1.95 -16.20
N LYS A 541 62.96 2.25 -15.54
CA LYS A 541 64.20 2.73 -16.19
C LYS A 541 64.94 1.61 -16.93
N SER A 542 65.01 0.39 -16.38
CA SER A 542 65.77 -0.73 -16.96
C SER A 542 65.20 -1.21 -18.30
N ARG A 543 63.88 -1.32 -18.42
CA ARG A 543 63.19 -1.84 -19.63
C ARG A 543 63.26 -0.91 -20.85
N LYS A 544 63.59 0.37 -20.67
CA LYS A 544 63.72 1.34 -21.78
C LYS A 544 64.87 1.01 -22.73
N ALA A 545 65.80 0.13 -22.35
CA ALA A 545 66.91 -0.31 -23.19
C ALA A 545 66.52 -1.26 -24.35
N HIS A 546 65.31 -1.84 -24.36
CA HIS A 546 64.97 -2.97 -25.25
C HIS A 546 63.93 -2.71 -26.35
N ARG A 547 63.49 -1.46 -26.58
CA ARG A 547 62.65 -1.10 -27.75
C ARG A 547 63.24 0.09 -28.52
N LYS A 548 63.70 -0.14 -29.75
CA LYS A 548 64.09 0.92 -30.71
C LYS A 548 63.11 1.02 -31.89
N HIS A 549 62.41 2.15 -31.95
CA HIS A 549 61.55 2.66 -33.04
C HIS A 549 60.25 1.85 -33.33
N ALA A 550 59.16 2.45 -33.81
CA ALA A 550 58.88 3.83 -34.27
C ALA A 550 57.61 4.41 -33.56
N SER A 551 57.19 5.68 -33.68
CA SER A 551 57.50 6.76 -34.63
C SER A 551 57.35 8.17 -33.98
N ASN A 552 57.53 9.25 -34.76
CA ASN A 552 57.81 10.61 -34.26
C ASN A 552 56.62 11.41 -33.68
N GLY A 553 56.88 12.16 -32.59
CA GLY A 553 56.03 13.26 -32.11
C GLY A 553 56.75 14.09 -31.03
N ARG A 554 57.22 15.31 -31.38
CA ARG A 554 58.08 16.17 -30.54
C ARG A 554 57.42 16.63 -29.22
N VAL A 555 58.09 16.46 -28.08
CA VAL A 555 58.00 17.38 -26.91
C VAL A 555 59.33 17.40 -26.14
N ALA A 556 59.80 18.59 -25.73
CA ALA A 556 60.75 18.86 -24.64
C ALA A 556 60.80 20.39 -24.35
N PRO A 557 61.16 20.87 -23.14
CA PRO A 557 61.15 20.23 -21.82
C PRO A 557 60.52 21.10 -20.68
N MET A 558 60.40 20.54 -19.47
CA MET A 558 60.08 21.25 -18.20
C MET A 558 61.28 21.99 -17.58
N LEU A 559 61.04 22.90 -16.61
CA LEU A 559 61.95 23.07 -15.46
C LEU A 559 61.30 23.61 -14.14
N ILE A 560 61.04 22.68 -13.21
CA ILE A 560 61.27 22.68 -11.73
C ILE A 560 61.23 23.98 -10.89
N GLY A 561 60.53 23.90 -9.72
CA GLY A 561 60.66 24.86 -8.61
C GLY A 561 60.11 24.41 -7.23
N ARG A 562 60.79 23.43 -6.59
CA ARG A 562 61.05 23.19 -5.14
C ARG A 562 59.97 23.35 -4.02
N PHE A 563 59.97 22.36 -3.12
CA PHE A 563 59.26 22.27 -1.83
C PHE A 563 59.77 23.23 -0.72
N ASN A 564 58.91 23.56 0.25
CA ASN A 564 59.04 23.08 1.66
C ASN A 564 57.79 23.40 2.52
N SER A 565 57.67 22.70 3.65
CA SER A 565 56.46 22.45 4.46
C SER A 565 56.14 23.47 5.57
N GLU A 566 54.83 23.69 5.79
CA GLU A 566 54.03 23.79 7.06
C GLU A 566 54.61 24.41 8.37
N PRO A 567 53.77 24.91 9.34
CA PRO A 567 52.34 24.58 9.58
C PRO A 567 51.37 25.73 9.97
N SER A 568 50.11 25.33 10.19
CA SER A 568 49.06 25.94 11.07
C SER A 568 48.40 27.30 10.73
N MET A 569 47.17 27.21 10.18
CA MET A 569 45.86 27.74 10.70
C MET A 569 45.77 29.12 11.43
N PRO A 570 44.60 29.84 11.38
CA PRO A 570 43.45 29.73 10.48
C PRO A 570 42.79 31.07 10.02
N ASP A 571 41.74 30.90 9.20
CA ASP A 571 40.45 31.64 9.19
C ASP A 571 40.22 32.97 8.44
N MET A 572 39.10 32.94 7.68
CA MET A 572 38.13 34.00 7.34
C MET A 572 38.60 35.41 6.93
N SER A 573 38.32 35.78 5.67
CA SER A 573 37.22 36.75 5.40
C SER A 573 36.91 36.98 3.91
N HIS A 574 35.75 37.58 3.70
CA HIS A 574 34.95 37.73 2.49
C HIS A 574 35.44 38.74 1.42
N GLU A 575 34.90 38.51 0.21
CA GLU A 575 34.35 39.50 -0.75
C GLU A 575 35.16 40.14 -1.89
N ASN A 576 34.57 39.99 -3.10
CA ASN A 576 34.36 40.98 -4.18
C ASN A 576 35.60 41.59 -4.89
N ALA A 577 35.74 41.59 -6.22
CA ALA A 577 34.70 41.70 -7.27
C ALA A 577 35.27 41.50 -8.71
N ARG A 578 34.42 41.00 -9.63
CA ARG A 578 34.21 41.44 -11.06
C ARG A 578 35.40 41.55 -12.05
N VAL A 579 35.30 41.30 -13.38
CA VAL A 579 34.26 40.72 -14.27
C VAL A 579 34.92 40.34 -15.64
N ARG A 580 34.46 39.23 -16.25
CA ARG A 580 34.49 38.76 -17.67
C ARG A 580 35.41 39.38 -18.74
N SER A 581 36.10 38.50 -19.50
CA SER A 581 35.81 38.18 -20.93
C SER A 581 36.56 36.88 -21.34
N GLU A 582 35.91 35.73 -21.56
CA GLU A 582 35.56 35.09 -22.86
C GLU A 582 36.74 34.45 -23.66
N VAL A 583 36.69 33.24 -24.27
CA VAL A 583 35.75 32.08 -24.28
C VAL A 583 36.44 30.82 -24.95
N VAL A 584 36.39 29.61 -24.32
CA VAL A 584 36.24 28.22 -24.91
C VAL A 584 37.34 27.66 -25.89
N PRO A 585 37.69 26.34 -26.07
CA PRO A 585 36.93 25.07 -25.86
C PRO A 585 37.60 23.78 -25.24
N GLN A 586 36.72 22.89 -24.72
CA GLN A 586 36.58 21.41 -24.86
C GLN A 586 37.70 20.36 -24.60
N LYS A 587 37.43 19.47 -23.61
CA LYS A 587 37.23 18.00 -23.74
C LYS A 587 36.08 17.61 -22.76
N LEU A 588 34.95 17.00 -23.19
CA LEU A 588 34.64 15.54 -23.28
C LEU A 588 34.73 14.80 -21.93
N LEU A 589 33.80 13.94 -21.45
CA LEU A 589 32.54 13.42 -22.03
C LEU A 589 31.66 12.70 -20.95
N ARG A 590 30.33 12.84 -21.04
CA ARG A 590 29.40 11.67 -21.00
C ARG A 590 28.10 12.03 -21.73
N LYS A 591 28.11 11.85 -23.05
CA LYS A 591 26.91 11.91 -23.90
C LYS A 591 25.98 10.77 -23.49
N ARG A 592 24.68 11.04 -23.39
CA ARG A 592 23.67 9.98 -23.42
C ARG A 592 23.73 9.29 -24.78
N VAL A 593 23.97 7.98 -24.78
CA VAL A 593 23.81 7.14 -25.98
C VAL A 593 22.33 6.92 -26.23
N SER A 594 21.93 7.00 -27.49
CA SER A 594 20.57 6.69 -27.95
C SER A 594 20.45 5.19 -28.21
N PHE A 595 19.50 4.54 -27.55
CA PHE A 595 18.98 3.25 -28.00
C PHE A 595 17.64 3.47 -28.73
N GLN A 596 17.73 3.90 -29.99
CA GLN A 596 16.64 3.71 -30.97
C GLN A 596 16.84 2.46 -31.85
N ASN A 597 17.93 1.73 -31.67
CA ASN A 597 18.25 0.49 -32.40
C ASN A 597 18.19 -0.74 -31.48
N SER A 598 17.09 -0.89 -30.73
CA SER A 598 16.69 -2.17 -30.14
C SER A 598 15.22 -2.46 -30.49
N LEU A 599 14.89 -3.74 -30.65
CA LEU A 599 13.75 -4.26 -31.41
C LEU A 599 12.37 -3.72 -30.95
N PHE A 600 12.28 -3.26 -29.69
CA PHE A 600 11.05 -2.75 -29.09
C PHE A 600 10.53 -1.44 -29.73
N GLY A 601 11.37 -0.70 -30.47
CA GLY A 601 10.98 0.54 -31.14
C GLY A 601 10.12 0.38 -32.40
N VAL A 602 9.90 -0.85 -32.88
CA VAL A 602 9.34 -1.11 -34.23
C VAL A 602 7.85 -1.51 -34.22
N ILE A 603 7.27 -1.90 -33.09
CA ILE A 603 5.93 -2.55 -33.04
C ILE A 603 4.78 -1.62 -32.57
N SER A 604 5.05 -0.38 -32.15
CA SER A 604 3.99 0.54 -31.65
C SER A 604 3.86 1.87 -32.41
N SER A 605 3.86 1.82 -33.75
CA SER A 605 3.59 3.00 -34.60
C SER A 605 2.92 2.69 -35.95
N SER A 606 1.69 2.17 -35.90
CA SER A 606 0.67 2.37 -36.95
C SER A 606 -0.71 2.46 -36.27
N HIS A 607 -1.52 3.52 -36.39
CA HIS A 607 -1.56 4.61 -37.36
C HIS A 607 -1.49 6.03 -36.73
N ALA A 608 -1.05 7.01 -37.53
CA ALA A 608 -1.19 8.45 -37.29
C ALA A 608 -2.61 8.94 -37.67
N HIS A 609 -3.09 10.18 -37.50
CA HIS A 609 -2.57 11.52 -37.13
C HIS A 609 -3.66 12.21 -36.27
N GLN A 610 -3.52 13.35 -35.56
CA GLN A 610 -2.50 14.40 -35.36
C GLN A 610 -2.92 15.17 -34.07
N ASP A 611 -2.32 16.29 -33.66
CA ASP A 611 -0.97 16.58 -33.14
C ASP A 611 -1.05 18.00 -32.52
N THR A 612 -0.09 18.33 -31.65
CA THR A 612 0.19 19.63 -30.97
C THR A 612 -0.65 20.00 -29.73
N GLY A 613 -0.04 20.28 -28.56
CA GLY A 613 1.34 20.03 -28.15
C GLY A 613 1.73 20.61 -26.77
N ARG A 614 2.53 19.83 -26.01
CA ARG A 614 3.65 20.20 -25.09
C ARG A 614 3.48 21.33 -24.00
N LEU A 615 4.06 21.27 -22.79
CA LEU A 615 4.79 20.26 -21.99
C LEU A 615 4.88 20.70 -20.48
N LEU A 616 4.93 19.73 -19.57
CA LEU A 616 5.75 19.62 -18.33
C LEU A 616 5.71 20.65 -17.16
N SER A 617 5.17 20.18 -16.03
CA SER A 617 5.76 20.04 -14.67
C SER A 617 6.84 21.00 -14.13
N LYS A 618 6.67 21.43 -12.86
CA LYS A 618 7.77 21.87 -11.96
C LYS A 618 7.43 21.75 -10.45
N GLY A 619 8.30 21.07 -9.69
CA GLY A 619 8.91 21.55 -8.43
C GLY A 619 8.14 21.51 -7.10
N LEU A 620 8.81 21.02 -6.04
CA LEU A 620 8.39 21.04 -4.63
C LEU A 620 9.03 22.19 -3.81
N ALA A 621 8.38 22.51 -2.67
CA ALA A 621 8.89 23.09 -1.42
C ALA A 621 9.25 24.60 -1.30
N GLY A 622 8.87 25.22 -0.16
CA GLY A 622 9.60 26.35 0.47
C GLY A 622 8.84 27.64 0.84
N THR A 623 8.43 27.77 2.12
CA THR A 623 8.36 29.00 2.96
C THR A 623 7.63 30.31 2.55
N GLU A 624 6.71 30.73 3.45
CA GLU A 624 6.32 32.10 3.88
C GLU A 624 5.72 33.16 2.91
N GLY A 625 4.71 33.90 3.41
CA GLY A 625 4.27 35.21 2.87
C GLY A 625 2.82 35.25 2.34
N PRO A 626 2.00 36.27 2.69
CA PRO A 626 0.54 36.22 2.46
C PRO A 626 0.06 36.85 1.14
N ASN A 627 -1.19 36.49 0.78
CA ASN A 627 -2.03 37.06 -0.29
C ASN A 627 -1.59 36.89 -1.75
N CYS A 628 -2.11 35.84 -2.40
CA CYS A 628 -2.65 35.94 -3.76
C CYS A 628 -3.72 34.84 -3.99
N ARG A 629 -4.94 35.22 -4.38
CA ARG A 629 -5.97 34.26 -4.82
C ARG A 629 -5.62 33.79 -6.24
N HIS A 630 -5.26 32.53 -6.40
CA HIS A 630 -5.15 31.92 -7.73
C HIS A 630 -6.53 31.47 -8.22
N ASP A 631 -7.06 32.16 -9.24
CA ASP A 631 -8.15 31.66 -10.07
C ASP A 631 -7.72 30.34 -10.72
N SER A 632 -8.32 29.23 -10.31
CA SER A 632 -8.21 27.96 -11.04
C SER A 632 -8.98 28.07 -12.34
N LEU A 633 -8.29 27.93 -13.48
CA LEU A 633 -8.88 28.03 -14.82
C LEU A 633 -9.66 26.75 -15.17
N ILE A 634 -10.86 26.61 -14.61
CA ILE A 634 -11.80 25.52 -14.86
C ILE A 634 -12.19 25.48 -16.35
N ARG A 635 -12.06 24.31 -16.97
CA ARG A 635 -12.48 24.00 -18.34
C ARG A 635 -13.57 22.94 -18.30
N VAL A 636 -14.61 23.16 -19.08
CA VAL A 636 -15.80 22.31 -19.14
C VAL A 636 -16.17 22.02 -20.59
N THR A 637 -16.76 20.86 -20.80
CA THR A 637 -17.26 20.44 -22.11
C THR A 637 -18.74 20.76 -22.20
N ILE A 638 -19.13 21.65 -23.12
CA ILE A 638 -20.54 22.00 -23.34
C ILE A 638 -21.07 21.39 -24.64
N SER A 639 -22.30 20.87 -24.61
CA SER A 639 -23.03 20.41 -25.80
C SER A 639 -24.51 20.83 -25.72
N CYS A 640 -25.21 20.77 -26.86
CA CYS A 640 -26.62 21.14 -26.95
C CYS A 640 -27.36 20.04 -27.75
N PRO A 641 -28.22 19.22 -27.10
CA PRO A 641 -28.86 18.06 -27.75
C PRO A 641 -29.94 18.46 -28.77
N GLU A 642 -30.61 19.60 -28.59
CA GLU A 642 -31.68 20.10 -29.48
C GLU A 642 -31.25 20.23 -30.95
N LYS A 643 -29.97 20.51 -31.20
CA LYS A 643 -29.44 20.69 -32.55
C LYS A 643 -29.02 19.33 -33.10
N GLY A 644 -30.02 18.49 -33.35
CA GLY A 644 -29.89 17.07 -33.67
C GLY A 644 -28.78 16.74 -34.66
N GLY A 645 -27.84 15.90 -34.23
CA GLY A 645 -26.69 15.42 -35.01
C GLY A 645 -25.36 15.61 -34.28
N ASN A 646 -24.97 14.62 -33.47
CA ASN A 646 -23.65 14.42 -32.83
C ASN A 646 -22.76 15.68 -32.71
N ALA A 647 -23.25 16.69 -31.98
CA ALA A 647 -22.50 17.89 -31.69
C ALA A 647 -21.41 17.56 -30.66
N ALA A 648 -20.25 17.11 -31.15
CA ALA A 648 -19.07 16.83 -30.35
C ALA A 648 -18.82 17.96 -29.34
N GLY A 649 -18.71 17.58 -28.07
CA GLY A 649 -18.67 18.53 -26.96
C GLY A 649 -17.58 19.57 -27.13
N LYS A 650 -17.93 20.85 -26.99
CA LYS A 650 -16.99 21.96 -27.15
C LYS A 650 -16.34 22.24 -25.81
N LEU A 651 -15.02 22.06 -25.71
CA LEU A 651 -14.26 22.45 -24.52
C LEU A 651 -14.19 23.99 -24.43
N VAL A 652 -14.62 24.55 -23.31
CA VAL A 652 -14.66 25.99 -23.04
C VAL A 652 -14.20 26.27 -21.60
N ARG A 653 -13.70 27.48 -21.33
CA ARG A 653 -13.42 27.94 -19.96
C ARG A 653 -14.73 28.30 -19.26
N LEU A 654 -14.91 27.85 -18.03
CA LEU A 654 -16.09 28.19 -17.24
C LEU A 654 -16.14 29.71 -16.98
N PRO A 655 -17.23 30.42 -17.36
CA PRO A 655 -17.39 31.84 -17.03
C PRO A 655 -17.64 32.07 -15.54
N ARG A 656 -17.65 33.34 -15.11
CA ARG A 656 -17.82 33.67 -13.68
C ARG A 656 -19.28 33.76 -13.24
N SER A 657 -20.23 33.70 -14.17
CA SER A 657 -21.67 33.71 -13.86
C SER A 657 -22.48 32.80 -14.80
N MET A 658 -23.67 32.39 -14.35
CA MET A 658 -24.55 31.52 -15.15
C MET A 658 -25.05 32.21 -16.41
N ALA A 659 -25.32 33.52 -16.33
CA ALA A 659 -25.73 34.33 -17.48
C ALA A 659 -24.65 34.34 -18.59
N GLU A 660 -23.37 34.48 -18.24
CA GLU A 660 -22.26 34.38 -19.19
C GLU A 660 -22.14 32.98 -19.82
N LEU A 661 -22.42 31.91 -19.06
CA LEU A 661 -22.41 30.53 -19.57
C LEU A 661 -23.55 30.28 -20.58
N LEU A 662 -24.75 30.80 -20.30
CA LEU A 662 -25.89 30.75 -21.22
C LEU A 662 -25.66 31.61 -22.48
N GLU A 663 -25.12 32.82 -22.34
CA GLU A 663 -24.75 33.68 -23.49
C GLU A 663 -23.66 33.03 -24.36
N LEU A 664 -22.67 32.39 -23.72
CA LEU A 664 -21.64 31.65 -24.43
C LEU A 664 -22.22 30.44 -25.17
N GLY A 665 -23.15 29.72 -24.55
CA GLY A 665 -23.95 28.68 -25.19
C GLY A 665 -24.68 29.21 -26.42
N ALA A 666 -25.34 30.36 -26.29
CA ALA A 666 -26.04 31.00 -27.39
C ALA A 666 -25.11 31.36 -28.55
N LYS A 667 -23.94 31.92 -28.25
CA LYS A 667 -22.91 32.26 -29.24
C LYS A 667 -22.27 31.03 -29.90
N LYS A 668 -22.18 29.89 -29.21
CA LYS A 668 -21.51 28.66 -29.69
C LYS A 668 -22.44 27.67 -30.38
N PHE A 669 -23.74 27.69 -30.11
CA PHE A 669 -24.73 26.76 -30.68
C PHE A 669 -25.85 27.45 -31.46
N GLY A 670 -26.07 28.76 -31.28
CA GLY A 670 -27.06 29.55 -32.02
C GLY A 670 -28.51 29.37 -31.54
N ILE A 671 -28.69 29.02 -30.27
CA ILE A 671 -29.96 28.80 -29.57
C ILE A 671 -29.99 29.76 -28.37
N LYS A 672 -31.14 30.05 -27.76
CA LYS A 672 -31.18 30.70 -26.43
C LYS A 672 -31.39 29.63 -25.35
N PRO A 673 -30.31 29.08 -24.75
CA PRO A 673 -30.50 28.14 -23.65
C PRO A 673 -31.08 28.89 -22.45
N GLY A 674 -32.08 28.28 -21.80
CA GLY A 674 -32.65 28.73 -20.55
C GLY A 674 -32.09 27.95 -19.35
N LYS A 675 -31.73 26.67 -19.57
CA LYS A 675 -31.33 25.73 -18.53
C LYS A 675 -29.97 25.10 -18.80
N VAL A 676 -29.31 24.73 -17.71
CA VAL A 676 -28.00 24.09 -17.69
C VAL A 676 -28.15 22.76 -16.96
N LEU A 677 -27.95 21.65 -17.65
CA LEU A 677 -28.13 20.29 -17.11
C LEU A 677 -26.80 19.53 -17.10
N THR A 678 -26.63 18.61 -16.16
CA THR A 678 -25.64 17.54 -16.25
C THR A 678 -25.99 16.54 -17.35
N VAL A 679 -25.03 15.70 -17.77
CA VAL A 679 -25.32 14.55 -18.67
C VAL A 679 -26.40 13.62 -18.08
N GLY A 680 -26.55 13.55 -16.75
CA GLY A 680 -27.61 12.80 -16.08
C GLY A 680 -28.99 13.48 -16.04
N GLY A 681 -29.16 14.63 -16.70
CA GLY A 681 -30.43 15.37 -16.75
C GLY A 681 -30.77 16.19 -15.51
N ALA A 682 -29.91 16.25 -14.50
CA ALA A 682 -30.11 17.11 -13.32
C ALA A 682 -29.71 18.56 -13.62
N GLU A 683 -30.57 19.50 -13.23
CA GLU A 683 -30.40 20.96 -13.43
C GLU A 683 -29.36 21.56 -12.46
N ILE A 684 -28.58 22.53 -12.97
CA ILE A 684 -27.49 23.20 -12.27
C ILE A 684 -27.87 24.68 -12.13
N ASP A 685 -28.29 25.08 -10.92
CA ASP A 685 -28.69 26.47 -10.64
C ASP A 685 -27.50 27.43 -10.46
N GLU A 686 -26.35 26.92 -9.99
CA GLU A 686 -25.19 27.73 -9.59
C GLU A 686 -23.89 27.26 -10.25
N VAL A 687 -23.12 28.20 -10.81
CA VAL A 687 -21.84 27.91 -11.50
C VAL A 687 -20.77 27.34 -10.57
N GLU A 688 -20.83 27.64 -9.27
CA GLU A 688 -19.90 27.12 -8.26
C GLU A 688 -20.03 25.60 -8.04
N LEU A 689 -21.08 24.96 -8.57
CA LEU A 689 -21.24 23.49 -8.52
C LEU A 689 -20.40 22.76 -9.57
N ILE A 690 -19.96 23.47 -10.61
CA ILE A 690 -19.26 22.91 -11.77
C ILE A 690 -17.76 22.73 -11.47
N ARG A 691 -17.14 21.67 -12.00
CA ARG A 691 -15.74 21.26 -11.78
C ARG A 691 -14.95 21.16 -13.10
N ASP A 692 -13.62 21.11 -13.00
CA ASP A 692 -12.73 20.97 -14.17
C ASP A 692 -12.90 19.58 -14.80
N GLY A 693 -13.21 19.55 -16.09
CA GLY A 693 -13.52 18.33 -16.85
C GLY A 693 -15.01 18.00 -16.98
N ASP A 694 -15.93 18.70 -16.30
CA ASP A 694 -17.35 18.39 -16.34
C ASP A 694 -17.95 18.52 -17.75
N HIS A 695 -18.90 17.63 -18.09
CA HIS A 695 -19.69 17.69 -19.32
C HIS A 695 -21.11 18.16 -19.01
N ILE A 696 -21.56 19.20 -19.73
CA ILE A 696 -22.76 19.97 -19.42
C ILE A 696 -23.61 20.16 -20.69
N LEU A 697 -24.92 19.99 -20.54
CA LEU A 697 -25.92 20.17 -21.57
C LEU A 697 -26.58 21.54 -21.43
N LEU A 698 -26.61 22.33 -22.50
CA LEU A 698 -27.30 23.61 -22.57
C LEU A 698 -28.57 23.43 -23.42
N VAL A 699 -29.73 23.71 -22.84
CA VAL A 699 -31.05 23.49 -23.45
C VAL A 699 -31.98 24.69 -23.24
N SER A 700 -32.97 24.83 -24.11
CA SER A 700 -34.07 25.81 -24.00
C SER A 700 -35.03 25.43 -22.87
N ASP A 701 -35.83 26.40 -22.41
CA ASP A 701 -36.78 26.18 -21.31
C ASP A 701 -37.88 25.16 -21.64
N GLU A 702 -38.23 25.05 -22.93
CA GLU A 702 -39.27 24.16 -23.46
C GLU A 702 -38.79 22.73 -23.73
N TRP A 703 -37.49 22.46 -23.54
CA TRP A 703 -36.93 21.14 -23.81
C TRP A 703 -37.35 20.09 -22.78
N VAL A 704 -37.83 18.95 -23.28
CA VAL A 704 -38.15 17.76 -22.50
C VAL A 704 -37.17 16.66 -22.87
N PRO A 705 -36.53 15.98 -21.89
CA PRO A 705 -35.59 14.91 -22.17
C PRO A 705 -36.31 13.66 -22.70
N ASP A 706 -36.13 13.36 -24.00
CA ASP A 706 -36.49 12.06 -24.55
C ASP A 706 -35.61 10.97 -23.95
N VAL A 707 -36.25 9.92 -23.41
CA VAL A 707 -35.61 8.86 -22.59
C VAL A 707 -34.55 8.06 -23.38
N GLU A 708 -34.57 8.11 -24.71
CA GLU A 708 -33.62 7.43 -25.60
C GLU A 708 -32.39 8.27 -26.00
N GLN A 709 -32.35 9.59 -25.75
CA GLN A 709 -31.22 10.45 -26.14
C GLN A 709 -30.17 10.67 -25.04
N ILE A 710 -30.37 10.12 -23.83
CA ILE A 710 -29.52 10.38 -22.65
C ILE A 710 -28.84 9.10 -22.16
N ARG A 711 -28.20 8.38 -23.08
CA ARG A 711 -27.15 7.40 -22.77
C ARG A 711 -25.97 7.62 -23.73
N PRO A 712 -24.71 7.49 -23.24
CA PRO A 712 -23.53 7.48 -24.09
C PRO A 712 -23.46 6.21 -24.94
#